data_AF-A0AAD6CQB5-F1
#
_entry.id   AF-A0AAD6CQB5-F1
#
_cell.length_a   1.000
_cell.length_b   1.000
_cell.length_c   1.000
_cell.angle_alpha   90.00
_cell.angle_beta   90.00
_cell.angle_gamma   90.00
#
_symmetry.space_group_name_H-M   'P 1'
#
loop_
_entity.id
_entity.type
_entity.pdbx_description
1 polymer ?
#
loop_
_entity_poly.entity_id
_entity_poly.type
_entity_poly.pdbx_seq_one_letter_code
_entity_poly.pdbx_strand_id
1 'polypeptide(L)'
;MPQAANKAHPGMEISQDAARAIMDDIRVLNGGLPEEDWVRMSEKGKQSYINLQVLAGNGIIHVAKDLYDADARFIFELIQNADDNKYSAADHQGQLRFLHFNLHHDRIMVESNEDGFSEQDLRAICSIHQSTKREAGGYVGHKGIGFKSVFKVAHKVHIQSGPFCFSLEHKEGDSGLGMVTPSNVARENLPETVKTRMTLFLANTEDFDERARELKEIPKTILLFLRRLQNIKVEIHPPQGSPLCLVFERATHDQMVTLTKISNGSHETDQFVIATDVIRDLPEHSSRPYQSTAEATLAFPVDSLMNPILEPQFVYSFLPMRREGFKFLIQSDFVTQASRQGVHHCERNKAIRKKICLMFVAAIGPFIVDKTLRFTWIKYLPQEPIHDPFWDCLRDMIFTELRNSELFLTRNGRLASPLRLQYLSARNCDKNGQPLFDDLDREIYLSPSYNFPAHAEVLRKLGIQRITSTSILRLLAPYLEGANPRFLSPELDDDWHRRVAELLVRTFETKPEIFRNRIRQMNLIPSSDRKLLSASSTNVYFPDDMKGHCIPDDLDIKLVAREALKDEIRQELFELLGVTQCSAEYVRQLILRRYNKPGNVTLQNSVAHLQFLFWSWDKSIPLDNRIYLMDQRETPVYRVFVPYGVKITVDDLYFGTSGKYGTVQLALDLQHTDGGHDANENCAIHIIHEAYIDAVPREARVSELSWVEWLEKAAFVRHVPRLVNAKTGKLSDLSRQIAKANPIKFLRLFISNQVPYNRDMTPVALEEIRGLTVPCTNNEVSLLSDTYYPSKKLKQICEQAGLGDSFDWFLDINNDWPTNKITG
;
A
#
# COMPACT_ATOMS: atom_id res chain seq x y z
N MET A 1 -68.87 38.17 -42.26
CA MET A 1 -68.59 39.45 -41.57
C MET A 1 -67.66 39.16 -40.40
N PRO A 2 -66.51 39.83 -40.28
CA PRO A 2 -65.49 39.48 -39.30
C PRO A 2 -65.83 40.08 -37.93
N GLN A 3 -65.91 39.23 -36.90
CA GLN A 3 -65.88 39.68 -35.50
C GLN A 3 -64.43 39.93 -35.10
N ALA A 4 -64.19 41.14 -34.62
CA ALA A 4 -62.89 41.66 -34.23
C ALA A 4 -62.22 40.77 -33.18
N ALA A 5 -61.04 40.23 -33.54
CA ALA A 5 -60.09 39.70 -32.59
C ALA A 5 -59.52 40.87 -31.79
N ASN A 6 -59.99 41.04 -30.56
CA ASN A 6 -59.44 41.99 -29.62
C ASN A 6 -58.09 41.43 -29.13
N LYS A 7 -56.98 41.90 -29.72
CA LYS A 7 -55.63 41.65 -29.22
C LYS A 7 -55.46 42.44 -27.92
N ALA A 8 -55.52 41.77 -26.77
CA ALA A 8 -55.13 42.36 -25.50
C ALA A 8 -53.62 42.66 -25.51
N HIS A 9 -53.26 43.91 -25.22
CA HIS A 9 -51.89 44.36 -24.98
C HIS A 9 -51.36 43.78 -23.65
N PRO A 10 -50.09 43.36 -23.57
CA PRO A 10 -49.49 42.93 -22.31
C PRO A 10 -49.14 44.18 -21.47
N GLY A 11 -49.90 44.42 -20.40
CA GLY A 11 -49.64 45.53 -19.46
C GLY A 11 -50.87 46.25 -18.89
N MET A 12 -52.10 45.81 -19.16
CA MET A 12 -53.28 46.33 -18.45
C MET A 12 -53.46 45.58 -17.13
N GLU A 13 -53.28 46.27 -16.00
CA GLU A 13 -53.74 45.78 -14.70
C GLU A 13 -55.26 45.55 -14.77
N ILE A 14 -55.70 44.33 -14.47
CA ILE A 14 -57.12 43.99 -14.41
C ILE A 14 -57.76 44.84 -13.31
N SER A 15 -58.75 45.67 -13.66
CA SER A 15 -59.48 46.47 -12.68
C SER A 15 -60.25 45.56 -11.72
N GLN A 16 -60.56 46.05 -10.51
CA GLN A 16 -61.30 45.25 -9.51
C GLN A 16 -62.66 44.78 -10.04
N ASP A 17 -63.35 45.60 -10.81
CA ASP A 17 -64.65 45.24 -11.40
C ASP A 17 -64.51 44.16 -12.47
N ALA A 18 -63.45 44.22 -13.29
CA ALA A 18 -63.14 43.17 -14.26
C ALA A 18 -62.80 41.85 -13.57
N ALA A 19 -62.04 41.89 -12.46
CA ALA A 19 -61.71 40.70 -11.67
C ALA A 19 -62.97 40.05 -11.06
N ARG A 20 -63.91 40.87 -10.55
CA ARG A 20 -65.22 40.40 -10.05
C ARG A 20 -66.04 39.73 -11.14
N ALA A 21 -66.11 40.34 -12.33
CA ALA A 21 -66.84 39.77 -13.45
C ALA A 21 -66.27 38.41 -13.90
N ILE A 22 -64.94 38.24 -13.91
CA ILE A 22 -64.29 36.95 -14.20
C ILE A 22 -64.64 35.91 -13.13
N MET A 23 -64.64 36.29 -11.84
CA MET A 23 -64.99 35.37 -10.75
C MET A 23 -66.47 34.95 -10.82
N ASP A 24 -67.37 35.87 -11.14
CA ASP A 24 -68.79 35.56 -11.32
C ASP A 24 -69.04 34.64 -12.53
N ASP A 25 -68.33 34.85 -13.64
CA ASP A 25 -68.34 33.94 -14.80
C ASP A 25 -67.92 32.51 -14.41
N ILE A 26 -66.80 32.37 -13.69
CA ILE A 26 -66.32 31.06 -13.20
C ILE A 26 -67.32 30.44 -12.23
N ARG A 27 -67.91 31.23 -11.32
CA ARG A 27 -68.93 30.78 -10.39
C ARG A 27 -70.12 30.18 -11.14
N VAL A 28 -70.64 30.85 -12.15
CA VAL A 28 -71.77 30.36 -12.96
C VAL A 28 -71.38 29.10 -13.73
N LEU A 29 -70.20 29.08 -14.38
CA LEU A 29 -69.69 27.92 -15.12
C LEU A 29 -69.55 26.66 -14.25
N ASN A 30 -69.20 26.82 -12.98
CA ASN A 30 -69.02 25.72 -12.03
C ASN A 30 -70.31 25.31 -11.30
N GLY A 31 -71.47 25.78 -11.75
CA GLY A 31 -72.76 25.44 -11.13
C GLY A 31 -72.98 26.19 -9.81
N GLY A 32 -72.54 27.44 -9.73
CA GLY A 32 -72.99 28.40 -8.73
C GLY A 32 -74.16 29.21 -9.27
N LEU A 33 -75.28 29.24 -8.54
CA LEU A 33 -76.43 30.08 -8.89
C LEU A 33 -76.34 31.45 -8.18
N PRO A 34 -76.73 32.54 -8.86
CA PRO A 34 -77.07 33.79 -8.20
C PRO A 34 -78.21 33.58 -7.20
N GLU A 35 -78.20 34.33 -6.11
CA GLU A 35 -79.21 34.21 -5.05
C GLU A 35 -80.63 34.49 -5.56
N GLU A 36 -80.77 35.44 -6.49
CA GLU A 36 -82.03 35.78 -7.15
C GLU A 36 -82.63 34.60 -7.92
N ASP A 37 -81.80 33.84 -8.63
CA ASP A 37 -82.25 32.66 -9.39
C ASP A 37 -82.55 31.47 -8.48
N TRP A 38 -81.82 31.34 -7.37
CA TRP A 38 -82.09 30.33 -6.34
C TRP A 38 -83.46 30.55 -5.69
N VAL A 39 -83.78 31.80 -5.32
CA VAL A 39 -85.06 32.16 -4.68
C VAL A 39 -86.24 31.96 -5.63
N ARG A 40 -86.05 32.20 -6.94
CA ARG A 40 -87.08 32.01 -7.98
C ARG A 40 -87.35 30.54 -8.31
N MET A 41 -86.48 29.62 -7.90
CA MET A 41 -86.62 28.20 -8.20
C MET A 41 -87.66 27.51 -7.32
N SER A 42 -88.50 26.64 -7.92
CA SER A 42 -89.44 25.81 -7.13
C SER A 42 -88.71 24.83 -6.22
N GLU A 43 -89.34 24.37 -5.13
CA GLU A 43 -88.73 23.39 -4.20
C GLU A 43 -88.28 22.09 -4.88
N LYS A 44 -89.07 21.56 -5.84
CA LYS A 44 -88.65 20.39 -6.65
C LYS A 44 -87.46 20.71 -7.56
N GLY A 45 -87.38 21.94 -8.07
CA GLY A 45 -86.26 22.44 -8.84
C GLY A 45 -84.98 22.52 -8.00
N LYS A 46 -85.07 23.12 -6.80
CA LYS A 46 -83.97 23.21 -5.84
C LYS A 46 -83.44 21.82 -5.48
N GLN A 47 -84.33 20.88 -5.17
CA GLN A 47 -83.94 19.50 -4.85
C GLN A 47 -83.25 18.80 -6.04
N SER A 48 -83.77 18.97 -7.25
CA SER A 48 -83.16 18.38 -8.46
C SER A 48 -81.79 18.98 -8.75
N TYR A 49 -81.64 20.29 -8.53
CA TYR A 49 -80.39 21.01 -8.67
C TYR A 49 -79.34 20.55 -7.65
N ILE A 50 -79.72 20.44 -6.37
CA ILE A 50 -78.85 19.89 -5.31
C ILE A 50 -78.39 18.48 -5.67
N ASN A 51 -79.30 17.62 -6.15
CA ASN A 51 -78.93 16.25 -6.55
C ASN A 51 -77.93 16.24 -7.72
N LEU A 52 -78.11 17.12 -8.71
CA LEU A 52 -77.16 17.29 -9.82
C LEU A 52 -75.79 17.75 -9.31
N GLN A 53 -75.78 18.70 -8.36
CA GLN A 53 -74.54 19.18 -7.75
C GLN A 53 -73.79 18.07 -7.00
N VAL A 54 -74.51 17.24 -6.23
CA VAL A 54 -73.92 16.08 -5.53
C VAL A 54 -73.35 15.07 -6.54
N LEU A 55 -74.08 14.75 -7.61
CA LEU A 55 -73.59 13.83 -8.64
C LEU A 55 -72.33 14.37 -9.34
N ALA A 56 -72.28 15.66 -9.65
CA ALA A 56 -71.14 16.30 -10.30
C ALA A 56 -69.92 16.40 -9.36
N GLY A 57 -70.13 16.75 -8.09
CA GLY A 57 -69.04 16.96 -7.16
C GLY A 57 -68.53 15.69 -6.47
N ASN A 58 -69.24 14.55 -6.54
CA ASN A 58 -68.72 13.24 -6.12
C ASN A 58 -67.36 12.91 -6.77
N GLY A 59 -67.16 13.28 -8.05
CA GLY A 59 -65.86 13.12 -8.73
C GLY A 59 -64.74 13.95 -8.10
N ILE A 60 -65.06 15.17 -7.66
CA ILE A 60 -64.11 16.07 -6.98
C ILE A 60 -63.76 15.52 -5.58
N ILE A 61 -64.76 15.01 -4.86
CA ILE A 61 -64.57 14.39 -3.54
C ILE A 61 -63.69 13.15 -3.65
N HIS A 62 -63.93 12.26 -4.63
CA HIS A 62 -63.09 11.09 -4.87
C HIS A 62 -61.66 11.49 -5.21
N VAL A 63 -61.45 12.50 -6.06
CA VAL A 63 -60.10 13.01 -6.37
C VAL A 63 -59.42 13.60 -5.12
N ALA A 64 -60.16 14.35 -4.29
CA ALA A 64 -59.62 14.91 -3.05
C ALA A 64 -59.30 13.83 -2.00
N LYS A 65 -60.09 12.74 -1.93
CA LYS A 65 -59.93 11.64 -0.96
C LYS A 65 -58.91 10.57 -1.41
N ASP A 66 -59.05 10.02 -2.62
CA ASP A 66 -58.32 8.85 -3.14
C ASP A 66 -56.87 9.13 -3.55
N LEU A 67 -56.46 10.40 -3.68
CA LEU A 67 -55.08 10.74 -4.05
C LEU A 67 -54.10 10.77 -2.88
N TYR A 68 -54.56 10.71 -1.62
CA TYR A 68 -53.70 11.06 -0.47
C TYR A 68 -54.06 10.29 0.81
N ASP A 69 -53.28 9.26 1.19
CA ASP A 69 -53.43 8.53 2.45
C ASP A 69 -52.82 9.25 3.69
N ALA A 70 -52.22 10.44 3.52
CA ALA A 70 -51.56 11.18 4.60
C ALA A 70 -51.99 12.66 4.63
N ASP A 71 -52.42 13.13 5.81
CA ASP A 71 -53.00 14.46 6.01
C ASP A 71 -51.98 15.61 5.81
N ALA A 72 -50.69 15.36 6.00
CA ALA A 72 -49.62 16.35 5.83
C ALA A 72 -49.30 16.75 4.37
N ARG A 73 -49.90 16.09 3.37
CA ARG A 73 -49.46 16.24 1.97
C ARG A 73 -49.78 17.61 1.36
N PHE A 74 -50.82 18.29 1.84
CA PHE A 74 -51.23 19.60 1.32
C PHE A 74 -50.11 20.65 1.45
N ILE A 75 -49.30 20.59 2.53
CA ILE A 75 -48.16 21.50 2.76
C ILE A 75 -47.19 21.44 1.58
N PHE A 76 -46.83 20.22 1.17
CA PHE A 76 -45.89 20.01 0.07
C PHE A 76 -46.46 20.44 -1.29
N GLU A 77 -47.75 20.24 -1.53
CA GLU A 77 -48.41 20.72 -2.75
C GLU A 77 -48.47 22.26 -2.77
N LEU A 78 -48.66 22.92 -1.62
CA LEU A 78 -48.60 24.38 -1.50
C LEU A 78 -47.18 24.92 -1.74
N ILE A 79 -46.15 24.26 -1.20
CA ILE A 79 -44.75 24.60 -1.49
C ILE A 79 -44.46 24.49 -2.98
N GLN A 80 -44.90 23.40 -3.62
CA GLN A 80 -44.71 23.19 -5.05
C GLN A 80 -45.45 24.25 -5.89
N ASN A 81 -46.71 24.55 -5.55
CA ASN A 81 -47.47 25.61 -6.24
C ASN A 81 -46.78 26.97 -6.14
N ALA A 82 -46.23 27.31 -4.98
CA ALA A 82 -45.46 28.53 -4.81
C ALA A 82 -44.16 28.50 -5.63
N ASP A 83 -43.43 27.39 -5.64
CA ASP A 83 -42.19 27.26 -6.42
C ASP A 83 -42.42 27.32 -7.94
N ASP A 84 -43.59 26.93 -8.42
CA ASP A 84 -43.98 27.00 -9.84
C ASP A 84 -44.38 28.43 -10.30
N ASN A 85 -44.54 29.37 -9.36
CA ASN A 85 -44.95 30.75 -9.66
C ASN A 85 -43.81 31.63 -10.21
N LYS A 86 -44.18 32.83 -10.66
CA LYS A 86 -43.25 33.87 -11.11
C LYS A 86 -42.99 34.86 -9.98
N TYR A 87 -41.75 35.32 -9.88
CA TYR A 87 -41.28 36.24 -8.84
C TYR A 87 -40.51 37.41 -9.45
N SER A 88 -40.95 37.88 -10.61
CA SER A 88 -40.25 38.91 -11.39
C SER A 88 -40.13 40.21 -10.59
N ALA A 89 -41.17 40.59 -9.85
CA ALA A 89 -41.15 41.78 -8.99
C ALA A 89 -40.13 41.65 -7.84
N ALA A 90 -40.09 40.49 -7.18
CA ALA A 90 -39.12 40.22 -6.12
C ALA A 90 -37.68 40.23 -6.65
N ASP A 91 -37.45 39.63 -7.82
CA ASP A 91 -36.15 39.61 -8.50
C ASP A 91 -35.65 41.01 -8.84
N HIS A 92 -36.52 41.85 -9.42
CA HIS A 92 -36.18 43.25 -9.76
C HIS A 92 -35.86 44.09 -8.52
N GLN A 93 -36.46 43.77 -7.37
CA GLN A 93 -36.23 44.47 -6.10
C GLN A 93 -35.09 43.88 -5.27
N GLY A 94 -34.43 42.82 -5.75
CA GLY A 94 -33.38 42.11 -5.01
C GLY A 94 -33.89 41.44 -3.73
N GLN A 95 -35.17 41.09 -3.67
CA GLN A 95 -35.79 40.44 -2.52
C GLN A 95 -35.67 38.91 -2.64
N LEU A 96 -35.53 38.24 -1.50
CA LEU A 96 -35.62 36.77 -1.45
C LEU A 96 -37.03 36.31 -1.81
N ARG A 97 -37.11 35.31 -2.68
CA ARG A 97 -38.38 34.65 -3.03
C ARG A 97 -38.80 33.75 -1.88
N PHE A 98 -39.94 34.04 -1.24
CA PHE A 98 -40.33 33.39 0.00
C PHE A 98 -41.71 32.75 -0.03
N LEU A 99 -41.88 31.77 0.85
CA LEU A 99 -43.15 31.21 1.27
C LEU A 99 -43.23 31.21 2.79
N HIS A 100 -44.28 31.79 3.36
CA HIS A 100 -44.46 31.93 4.80
C HIS A 100 -45.75 31.23 5.25
N PHE A 101 -45.61 30.18 6.05
CA PHE A 101 -46.70 29.53 6.76
C PHE A 101 -46.85 30.18 8.13
N ASN A 102 -48.05 30.64 8.46
CA ASN A 102 -48.39 31.23 9.74
C ASN A 102 -49.62 30.50 10.32
N LEU A 103 -49.37 29.62 11.30
CA LEU A 103 -50.37 28.77 11.93
C LEU A 103 -50.93 29.45 13.20
N HIS A 104 -52.24 29.62 13.23
CA HIS A 104 -53.03 30.02 14.40
C HIS A 104 -53.99 28.88 14.80
N HIS A 105 -54.64 29.01 15.95
CA HIS A 105 -55.57 28.02 16.49
C HIS A 105 -56.68 27.60 15.51
N ASP A 106 -57.18 28.52 14.68
CA ASP A 106 -58.32 28.31 13.79
C ASP A 106 -57.97 28.32 12.30
N ARG A 107 -56.72 28.65 11.93
CA ARG A 107 -56.34 28.88 10.53
C ARG A 107 -54.85 28.75 10.25
N ILE A 108 -54.52 28.46 9.00
CA ILE A 108 -53.16 28.56 8.45
C ILE A 108 -53.18 29.65 7.38
N MET A 109 -52.35 30.69 7.54
CA MET A 109 -52.08 31.66 6.49
C MET A 109 -50.83 31.24 5.72
N VAL A 110 -50.89 31.31 4.40
CA VAL A 110 -49.81 30.96 3.49
C VAL A 110 -49.55 32.16 2.59
N GLU A 111 -48.39 32.78 2.75
CA GLU A 111 -48.06 34.06 2.15
C GLU A 111 -46.83 33.94 1.25
N SER A 112 -46.84 34.64 0.12
CA SER A 112 -45.68 34.71 -0.78
C SER A 112 -45.59 36.07 -1.48
N ASN A 113 -44.40 36.37 -1.99
CA ASN A 113 -44.10 37.54 -2.80
C ASN A 113 -44.08 37.23 -4.32
N GLU A 114 -44.88 36.25 -4.75
CA GLU A 114 -45.05 35.96 -6.18
C GLU A 114 -45.82 37.07 -6.92
N ASP A 115 -45.76 37.10 -8.24
CA ASP A 115 -46.29 38.20 -9.06
C ASP A 115 -47.83 38.32 -9.00
N GLY A 116 -48.53 37.27 -8.53
CA GLY A 116 -49.98 37.22 -8.35
C GLY A 116 -50.70 36.46 -9.48
N PHE A 117 -51.93 36.04 -9.20
CA PHE A 117 -52.73 35.21 -10.11
C PHE A 117 -53.09 35.94 -11.41
N SER A 118 -52.93 35.23 -12.52
CA SER A 118 -53.58 35.57 -13.78
C SER A 118 -55.00 35.00 -13.86
N GLU A 119 -55.80 35.45 -14.82
CA GLU A 119 -57.11 34.83 -15.12
C GLU A 119 -56.96 33.32 -15.39
N GLN A 120 -55.88 32.90 -16.05
CA GLN A 120 -55.61 31.49 -16.34
C GLN A 120 -55.39 30.69 -15.05
N ASP A 121 -54.68 31.27 -14.07
CA ASP A 121 -54.45 30.62 -12.77
C ASP A 121 -55.74 30.51 -11.96
N LEU A 122 -56.58 31.56 -11.97
CA LEU A 122 -57.90 31.53 -11.35
C LEU A 122 -58.81 30.47 -11.99
N ARG A 123 -58.86 30.39 -13.32
CA ARG A 123 -59.64 29.36 -14.01
C ARG A 123 -59.11 27.96 -13.72
N ALA A 124 -57.79 27.80 -13.64
CA ALA A 124 -57.16 26.50 -13.37
C ALA A 124 -57.43 26.02 -11.94
N ILE A 125 -57.28 26.88 -10.93
CA ILE A 125 -57.55 26.52 -9.53
C ILE A 125 -59.04 26.20 -9.30
N CYS A 126 -59.94 26.80 -10.07
CA CYS A 126 -61.39 26.55 -10.03
C CYS A 126 -61.87 25.43 -10.98
N SER A 127 -61.01 24.65 -11.61
CA SER A 127 -61.46 23.64 -12.60
C SER A 127 -61.89 22.29 -11.97
N ILE A 128 -62.87 21.61 -12.58
CA ILE A 128 -63.47 20.31 -12.13
C ILE A 128 -62.82 19.07 -12.79
N HIS A 129 -61.95 19.26 -13.80
CA HIS A 129 -61.42 18.24 -14.72
C HIS A 129 -62.46 17.60 -15.67
N GLN A 130 -62.59 18.17 -16.87
CA GLN A 130 -62.78 17.37 -18.09
C GLN A 130 -61.40 17.11 -18.70
N SER A 131 -60.91 15.88 -18.60
CA SER A 131 -59.75 15.44 -19.38
C SER A 131 -60.20 15.12 -20.82
N THR A 132 -60.12 16.10 -21.71
CA THR A 132 -60.09 15.82 -23.15
C THR A 132 -59.09 16.73 -23.86
N LYS A 133 -58.02 16.11 -24.38
CA LYS A 133 -56.95 16.59 -25.29
C LYS A 133 -55.82 17.39 -24.61
N ARG A 134 -54.60 16.82 -24.53
CA ARG A 134 -53.52 16.79 -25.56
C ARG A 134 -53.08 18.20 -25.96
N GLU A 135 -52.00 18.68 -25.33
CA GLU A 135 -51.06 19.80 -25.67
C GLU A 135 -50.71 20.55 -24.36
N ALA A 136 -49.51 20.99 -24.01
CA ALA A 136 -48.14 20.78 -24.46
C ALA A 136 -47.23 21.22 -23.27
N GLY A 137 -46.08 20.56 -23.06
CA GLY A 137 -44.93 21.16 -22.34
C GLY A 137 -44.90 21.01 -20.80
N GLY A 138 -44.08 20.05 -20.36
CA GLY A 138 -43.63 19.73 -19.01
C GLY A 138 -43.78 20.77 -17.89
N TYR A 139 -44.66 20.47 -16.94
CA TYR A 139 -44.52 20.59 -15.49
C TYR A 139 -45.61 19.68 -14.91
N VAL A 140 -45.25 18.78 -14.00
CA VAL A 140 -46.20 17.77 -13.51
C VAL A 140 -46.88 18.27 -12.26
N GLY A 141 -48.00 18.90 -12.54
CA GLY A 141 -49.15 19.05 -11.66
C GLY A 141 -50.30 19.37 -12.61
N HIS A 142 -51.33 18.53 -12.67
CA HIS A 142 -52.59 18.99 -13.27
C HIS A 142 -53.05 20.16 -12.39
N LYS A 143 -52.86 21.41 -12.85
CA LYS A 143 -53.20 22.61 -12.08
C LYS A 143 -54.64 22.43 -11.56
N GLY A 144 -54.80 22.53 -10.25
CA GLY A 144 -56.10 22.41 -9.57
C GLY A 144 -56.33 21.13 -8.77
N ILE A 145 -55.75 19.96 -9.15
CA ILE A 145 -55.99 18.70 -8.40
C ILE A 145 -55.29 18.71 -7.04
N GLY A 146 -53.98 18.99 -7.03
CA GLY A 146 -53.18 18.99 -5.79
C GLY A 146 -53.67 20.02 -4.77
N PHE A 147 -54.17 21.18 -5.26
CA PHE A 147 -54.74 22.21 -4.40
C PHE A 147 -55.97 21.71 -3.63
N LYS A 148 -56.80 20.81 -4.18
CA LYS A 148 -58.01 20.34 -3.46
C LYS A 148 -57.70 19.56 -2.19
N SER A 149 -56.48 19.08 -2.02
CA SER A 149 -56.03 18.43 -0.78
C SER A 149 -56.14 19.33 0.46
N VAL A 150 -56.13 20.66 0.30
CA VAL A 150 -56.32 21.61 1.42
C VAL A 150 -57.67 21.44 2.10
N PHE A 151 -58.71 20.96 1.38
CA PHE A 151 -60.04 20.75 1.94
C PHE A 151 -60.15 19.50 2.83
N LYS A 152 -59.08 18.71 2.97
CA LYS A 152 -58.98 17.71 4.03
C LYS A 152 -58.82 18.35 5.41
N VAL A 153 -58.15 19.51 5.47
CA VAL A 153 -57.79 20.18 6.73
C VAL A 153 -58.54 21.49 6.94
N ALA A 154 -59.14 22.05 5.88
CA ALA A 154 -59.81 23.35 5.92
C ALA A 154 -61.23 23.28 5.34
N HIS A 155 -62.18 23.94 6.00
CA HIS A 155 -63.55 24.05 5.51
C HIS A 155 -63.75 25.25 4.58
N LYS A 156 -62.83 26.21 4.62
CA LYS A 156 -62.84 27.43 3.81
C LYS A 156 -61.42 27.83 3.46
N VAL A 157 -61.20 28.26 2.23
CA VAL A 157 -59.94 28.86 1.79
C VAL A 157 -60.22 30.23 1.21
N HIS A 158 -59.69 31.28 1.84
CA HIS A 158 -59.71 32.65 1.33
C HIS A 158 -58.41 32.91 0.58
N ILE A 159 -58.48 33.32 -0.69
CA ILE A 159 -57.33 33.63 -1.53
C ILE A 159 -57.40 35.09 -1.96
N GLN A 160 -56.35 35.84 -1.66
CA GLN A 160 -56.11 37.17 -2.20
C GLN A 160 -54.77 37.15 -2.96
N SER A 161 -54.82 37.33 -4.28
CA SER A 161 -53.66 37.24 -5.16
C SER A 161 -53.82 38.15 -6.37
N GLY A 162 -52.88 39.08 -6.56
CA GLY A 162 -52.97 40.07 -7.64
C GLY A 162 -54.32 40.80 -7.63
N PRO A 163 -55.06 40.88 -8.74
CA PRO A 163 -56.36 41.56 -8.78
C PRO A 163 -57.51 40.74 -8.18
N PHE A 164 -57.32 39.45 -7.87
CA PHE A 164 -58.39 38.54 -7.42
C PHE A 164 -58.47 38.39 -5.90
N CYS A 165 -59.69 38.28 -5.37
CA CYS A 165 -59.97 38.09 -3.95
C CYS A 165 -61.28 37.30 -3.79
N PHE A 166 -61.16 36.03 -3.42
CA PHE A 166 -62.29 35.10 -3.36
C PHE A 166 -62.12 34.06 -2.27
N SER A 167 -63.20 33.36 -1.94
CA SER A 167 -63.15 32.15 -1.14
C SER A 167 -63.74 30.94 -1.83
N LEU A 168 -63.28 29.77 -1.42
CA LEU A 168 -63.79 28.46 -1.77
C LEU A 168 -64.17 27.75 -0.46
N GLU A 169 -65.36 27.19 -0.39
CA GLU A 169 -65.93 26.65 0.85
C GLU A 169 -66.42 25.22 0.63
N HIS A 170 -66.01 24.29 1.49
CA HIS A 170 -66.47 22.91 1.45
C HIS A 170 -66.41 22.31 2.85
N LYS A 171 -67.52 21.79 3.33
CA LYS A 171 -67.64 21.05 4.58
C LYS A 171 -67.90 19.57 4.31
N GLU A 172 -67.58 18.74 5.29
CA GLU A 172 -67.95 17.33 5.24
C GLU A 172 -69.47 17.18 5.09
N GLY A 173 -69.89 16.44 4.06
CA GLY A 173 -71.30 16.29 3.69
C GLY A 173 -71.78 17.21 2.55
N ASP A 174 -71.00 18.20 2.14
CA ASP A 174 -71.33 19.05 0.99
C ASP A 174 -71.17 18.30 -0.35
N SER A 175 -71.75 18.87 -1.42
CA SER A 175 -71.71 18.29 -2.77
C SER A 175 -70.31 18.16 -3.38
N GLY A 176 -69.29 18.86 -2.84
CA GLY A 176 -67.93 18.90 -3.38
C GLY A 176 -67.67 20.07 -4.35
N LEU A 177 -68.72 20.65 -4.96
CA LEU A 177 -68.58 21.78 -5.89
C LEU A 177 -68.07 23.06 -5.23
N GLY A 178 -68.32 23.26 -3.94
CA GLY A 178 -67.80 24.44 -3.23
C GLY A 178 -66.27 24.53 -3.21
N MET A 179 -65.56 23.41 -3.46
CA MET A 179 -64.11 23.41 -3.62
C MET A 179 -63.64 24.13 -4.90
N VAL A 180 -64.51 24.33 -5.90
CA VAL A 180 -64.18 24.89 -7.22
C VAL A 180 -64.98 26.14 -7.56
N THR A 181 -66.08 26.41 -6.87
CA THR A 181 -66.98 27.53 -7.14
C THR A 181 -66.59 28.75 -6.30
N PRO A 182 -65.96 29.80 -6.89
CA PRO A 182 -65.48 30.94 -6.13
C PRO A 182 -66.62 31.83 -5.64
N SER A 183 -66.45 32.41 -4.45
CA SER A 183 -67.29 33.50 -3.92
C SER A 183 -66.46 34.76 -3.72
N ASN A 184 -66.96 35.90 -4.20
CA ASN A 184 -66.31 37.19 -4.00
C ASN A 184 -66.23 37.53 -2.50
N VAL A 185 -65.07 37.98 -2.04
CA VAL A 185 -64.86 38.44 -0.65
C VAL A 185 -64.18 39.80 -0.61
N ALA A 186 -64.27 40.47 0.54
CA ALA A 186 -63.64 41.76 0.74
C ALA A 186 -62.11 41.62 0.83
N ARG A 187 -61.40 42.57 0.22
CA ARG A 187 -59.94 42.58 0.27
C ARG A 187 -59.43 42.95 1.65
N GLU A 188 -58.35 42.31 2.06
CA GLU A 188 -57.59 42.63 3.25
C GLU A 188 -56.38 43.49 2.90
N ASN A 189 -55.93 44.31 3.85
CA ASN A 189 -54.65 45.02 3.75
C ASN A 189 -53.52 44.02 4.00
N LEU A 190 -52.77 43.69 2.96
CA LEU A 190 -51.60 42.81 3.07
C LEU A 190 -50.34 43.62 3.39
N PRO A 191 -49.35 43.03 4.09
CA PRO A 191 -48.02 43.62 4.21
C PRO A 191 -47.43 43.93 2.82
N GLU A 192 -46.63 44.99 2.70
CA GLU A 192 -46.10 45.45 1.40
C GLU A 192 -45.34 44.36 0.63
N THR A 193 -44.66 43.48 1.37
CA THR A 193 -43.87 42.35 0.85
C THR A 193 -44.71 41.15 0.45
N VAL A 194 -45.99 41.07 0.84
CA VAL A 194 -46.90 39.96 0.52
C VAL A 194 -47.79 40.34 -0.65
N LYS A 195 -47.75 39.54 -1.72
CA LYS A 195 -48.56 39.74 -2.93
C LYS A 195 -49.68 38.72 -3.08
N THR A 196 -49.46 37.54 -2.52
CA THR A 196 -50.45 36.47 -2.45
C THR A 196 -50.57 35.96 -1.02
N ARG A 197 -51.80 35.94 -0.49
CA ARG A 197 -52.16 35.31 0.78
C ARG A 197 -53.28 34.30 0.56
N MET A 198 -53.08 33.09 1.06
CA MET A 198 -54.11 32.07 1.16
C MET A 198 -54.36 31.77 2.64
N THR A 199 -55.58 31.96 3.13
CA THR A 199 -55.99 31.66 4.50
C THR A 199 -56.88 30.44 4.51
N LEU A 200 -56.35 29.34 5.05
CA LEU A 200 -57.02 28.06 5.21
C LEU A 200 -57.66 28.03 6.60
N PHE A 201 -58.99 28.12 6.67
CA PHE A 201 -59.72 28.03 7.94
C PHE A 201 -59.92 26.56 8.28
N LEU A 202 -59.35 26.12 9.41
CA LEU A 202 -59.31 24.71 9.78
C LEU A 202 -60.73 24.14 9.91
N ALA A 203 -60.92 22.89 9.47
CA ALA A 203 -62.18 22.20 9.63
C ALA A 203 -62.45 21.90 11.11
N ASN A 204 -61.43 21.44 11.83
CA ASN A 204 -61.45 21.23 13.28
C ASN A 204 -60.30 22.00 13.92
N THR A 205 -60.58 22.80 14.96
CA THR A 205 -59.53 23.54 15.68
C THR A 205 -58.65 22.63 16.54
N GLU A 206 -59.13 21.44 16.87
CA GLU A 206 -58.36 20.40 17.60
C GLU A 206 -57.18 19.87 16.78
N ASP A 207 -57.18 20.07 15.46
CA ASP A 207 -56.10 19.66 14.55
C ASP A 207 -54.85 20.55 14.68
N PHE A 208 -54.89 21.63 15.47
CA PHE A 208 -53.78 22.57 15.63
C PHE A 208 -52.45 21.87 15.93
N ASP A 209 -52.43 20.97 16.92
CA ASP A 209 -51.20 20.29 17.35
C ASP A 209 -50.66 19.34 16.27
N GLU A 210 -51.54 18.73 15.48
CA GLU A 210 -51.16 17.92 14.32
C GLU A 210 -50.55 18.78 13.22
N ARG A 211 -51.23 19.86 12.81
CA ARG A 211 -50.74 20.79 11.79
C ARG A 211 -49.42 21.46 12.22
N ALA A 212 -49.28 21.77 13.51
CA ALA A 212 -48.04 22.28 14.08
C ALA A 212 -46.90 21.27 13.98
N ARG A 213 -47.17 19.97 14.19
CA ARG A 213 -46.18 18.90 14.03
C ARG A 213 -45.74 18.78 12.58
N GLU A 214 -46.67 18.74 11.64
CA GLU A 214 -46.39 18.62 10.20
C GLU A 214 -45.54 19.77 9.67
N LEU A 215 -45.87 21.02 10.05
CA LEU A 215 -45.09 22.20 9.65
C LEU A 215 -43.68 22.21 10.26
N LYS A 216 -43.50 21.67 11.47
CA LYS A 216 -42.16 21.51 12.10
C LYS A 216 -41.32 20.43 11.42
N GLU A 217 -41.97 19.42 10.84
CA GLU A 217 -41.34 18.27 10.19
C GLU A 217 -40.98 18.51 8.72
N ILE A 218 -41.28 19.69 8.16
CA ILE A 218 -40.83 20.06 6.81
C ILE A 218 -39.30 19.90 6.72
N PRO A 219 -38.80 19.00 5.86
CA PRO A 219 -37.37 18.80 5.73
C PRO A 219 -36.75 20.01 5.01
N LYS A 220 -35.76 20.65 5.65
CA LYS A 220 -35.04 21.78 5.04
C LYS A 220 -34.41 21.45 3.68
N THR A 221 -34.08 20.17 3.46
CA THR A 221 -33.55 19.63 2.20
C THR A 221 -34.52 19.76 1.01
N ILE A 222 -35.80 20.06 1.22
CA ILE A 222 -36.71 20.39 0.12
C ILE A 222 -36.19 21.58 -0.70
N LEU A 223 -35.60 22.59 -0.05
CA LEU A 223 -35.05 23.78 -0.70
C LEU A 223 -33.92 23.45 -1.68
N LEU A 224 -33.22 22.31 -1.54
CA LEU A 224 -32.17 21.91 -2.49
C LEU A 224 -32.70 21.75 -3.91
N PHE A 225 -33.96 21.33 -4.02
CA PHE A 225 -34.55 20.91 -5.29
C PHE A 225 -35.65 21.84 -5.80
N LEU A 226 -36.04 22.84 -5.00
CA LEU A 226 -36.91 23.91 -5.45
C LEU A 226 -36.18 24.80 -6.47
N ARG A 227 -36.88 25.31 -7.46
CA ARG A 227 -36.29 26.08 -8.56
C ARG A 227 -36.31 27.57 -8.29
N ARG A 228 -37.39 28.07 -7.71
CA ARG A 228 -37.65 29.49 -7.50
C ARG A 228 -37.44 29.88 -6.06
N LEU A 229 -38.09 29.21 -5.13
CA LEU A 229 -38.10 29.56 -3.71
C LEU A 229 -36.70 29.48 -3.10
N GLN A 230 -36.37 30.48 -2.28
CA GLN A 230 -35.09 30.59 -1.56
C GLN A 230 -35.27 30.57 -0.04
N ASN A 231 -36.46 30.95 0.43
CA ASN A 231 -36.80 31.04 1.83
C ASN A 231 -38.16 30.39 2.11
N ILE A 232 -38.23 29.54 3.14
CA ILE A 232 -39.50 29.07 3.71
C ILE A 232 -39.50 29.46 5.18
N LYS A 233 -40.49 30.25 5.60
CA LYS A 233 -40.71 30.62 6.99
C LYS A 233 -41.93 29.87 7.53
N VAL A 234 -41.83 29.37 8.75
CA VAL A 234 -42.94 28.76 9.50
C VAL A 234 -43.05 29.46 10.84
N GLU A 235 -44.19 30.07 11.11
CA GLU A 235 -44.53 30.72 12.36
C GLU A 235 -45.73 30.02 12.98
N ILE A 236 -45.61 29.58 14.23
CA ILE A 236 -46.66 28.84 14.94
C ILE A 236 -47.03 29.62 16.19
N HIS A 237 -48.30 30.02 16.29
CA HIS A 237 -48.85 30.77 17.41
C HIS A 237 -49.74 29.85 18.26
N PRO A 238 -49.18 29.16 19.28
CA PRO A 238 -49.97 28.29 20.14
C PRO A 238 -50.99 29.12 20.95
N PRO A 239 -52.15 28.54 21.31
CA PRO A 239 -53.12 29.21 22.19
C PRO A 239 -52.54 29.63 23.53
N GLN A 240 -51.54 28.88 24.01
CA GLN A 240 -50.78 29.15 25.23
C GLN A 240 -49.29 28.97 24.96
N GLY A 241 -48.46 29.93 25.38
CA GLY A 241 -47.01 29.90 25.22
C GLY A 241 -46.48 30.90 24.20
N SER A 242 -45.16 30.90 23.99
CA SER A 242 -44.50 31.79 23.03
C SER A 242 -44.61 31.23 21.60
N PRO A 243 -44.71 32.11 20.59
CA PRO A 243 -44.69 31.68 19.21
C PRO A 243 -43.35 31.01 18.85
N LEU A 244 -43.41 30.01 17.99
CA LEU A 244 -42.23 29.37 17.40
C LEU A 244 -42.01 29.93 16.00
N CYS A 245 -40.79 30.35 15.70
CA CYS A 245 -40.39 30.78 14.36
C CYS A 245 -39.27 29.88 13.83
N LEU A 246 -39.53 29.22 12.71
CA LEU A 246 -38.57 28.45 11.93
C LEU A 246 -38.35 29.14 10.59
N VAL A 247 -37.10 29.36 10.21
CA VAL A 247 -36.74 29.89 8.89
C VAL A 247 -35.79 28.93 8.21
N PHE A 248 -36.10 28.55 6.97
CA PHE A 248 -35.26 27.74 6.12
C PHE A 248 -34.75 28.60 4.97
N GLU A 249 -33.44 28.65 4.79
CA GLU A 249 -32.80 29.45 3.75
C GLU A 249 -31.85 28.61 2.93
N ARG A 250 -31.78 28.90 1.63
CA ARG A 250 -30.81 28.33 0.70
C ARG A 250 -29.86 29.41 0.19
N ALA A 251 -28.57 29.14 0.33
CA ALA A 251 -27.51 29.87 -0.34
C ALA A 251 -26.74 28.93 -1.28
N THR A 252 -26.44 29.37 -2.49
CA THR A 252 -25.70 28.59 -3.50
C THR A 252 -24.43 29.34 -3.86
N HIS A 253 -23.29 28.65 -3.81
CA HIS A 253 -21.99 29.16 -4.24
C HIS A 253 -21.27 28.08 -5.05
N ASP A 254 -21.10 28.31 -6.35
CA ASP A 254 -20.59 27.33 -7.32
C ASP A 254 -21.34 25.98 -7.25
N GLN A 255 -20.65 24.89 -6.92
CA GLN A 255 -21.21 23.55 -6.76
C GLN A 255 -21.59 23.23 -5.31
N MET A 256 -21.48 24.18 -4.38
CA MET A 256 -21.83 24.00 -2.98
C MET A 256 -23.16 24.71 -2.66
N VAL A 257 -24.05 24.01 -1.97
CA VAL A 257 -25.27 24.58 -1.43
C VAL A 257 -25.26 24.48 0.07
N THR A 258 -25.53 25.61 0.73
CA THR A 258 -25.71 25.68 2.18
C THR A 258 -27.18 25.88 2.50
N LEU A 259 -27.72 25.02 3.36
CA LEU A 259 -29.05 25.16 3.92
C LEU A 259 -28.95 25.61 5.37
N THR A 260 -29.63 26.69 5.72
CA THR A 260 -29.68 27.19 7.09
C THR A 260 -31.08 27.01 7.64
N LYS A 261 -31.20 26.36 8.81
CA LYS A 261 -32.40 26.34 9.64
C LYS A 261 -32.19 27.27 10.82
N ILE A 262 -33.03 28.28 10.96
CA ILE A 262 -33.04 29.21 12.08
C ILE A 262 -34.24 28.88 12.95
N SER A 263 -34.02 28.59 14.24
CA SER A 263 -35.08 28.27 15.21
C SER A 263 -34.89 29.14 16.45
N ASN A 264 -35.76 30.12 16.66
CA ASN A 264 -35.72 31.04 17.81
C ASN A 264 -34.31 31.62 18.11
N GLY A 265 -33.52 31.93 17.07
CA GLY A 265 -32.16 32.48 17.18
C GLY A 265 -31.02 31.46 17.16
N SER A 266 -31.31 30.15 17.22
CA SER A 266 -30.31 29.10 16.94
C SER A 266 -30.18 28.88 15.44
N HIS A 267 -28.94 28.71 14.96
CA HIS A 267 -28.63 28.46 13.55
C HIS A 267 -28.06 27.04 13.39
N GLU A 268 -28.66 26.27 12.49
CA GLU A 268 -28.20 24.93 12.09
C GLU A 268 -27.94 24.94 10.58
N THR A 269 -26.70 24.67 10.17
CA THR A 269 -26.28 24.74 8.77
C THR A 269 -25.84 23.39 8.24
N ASP A 270 -26.35 23.01 7.08
CA ASP A 270 -25.90 21.82 6.33
C ASP A 270 -25.29 22.25 4.99
N GLN A 271 -24.25 21.54 4.57
CA GLN A 271 -23.56 21.79 3.30
C GLN A 271 -23.66 20.59 2.38
N PHE A 272 -23.85 20.84 1.09
CA PHE A 272 -24.01 19.82 0.07
C PHE A 272 -23.19 20.17 -1.17
N VAL A 273 -22.39 19.22 -1.64
CA VAL A 273 -21.83 19.30 -3.00
C VAL A 273 -22.88 18.79 -3.99
N ILE A 274 -23.19 19.58 -5.01
CA ILE A 274 -24.27 19.32 -5.96
C ILE A 274 -23.71 18.96 -7.33
N ALA A 275 -24.27 17.91 -7.94
CA ALA A 275 -24.08 17.56 -9.34
C ALA A 275 -25.42 17.52 -10.07
N THR A 276 -25.64 18.45 -10.99
CA THR A 276 -26.87 18.56 -11.79
C THR A 276 -26.58 18.33 -13.26
N ASP A 277 -27.45 17.59 -13.94
CA ASP A 277 -27.38 17.38 -15.39
C ASP A 277 -28.78 17.24 -15.99
N VAL A 278 -28.92 17.55 -17.28
CA VAL A 278 -30.17 17.42 -18.03
C VAL A 278 -30.12 16.14 -18.84
N ILE A 279 -30.99 15.21 -18.46
CA ILE A 279 -31.23 13.97 -19.19
C ILE A 279 -32.02 14.28 -20.46
N ARG A 280 -31.52 13.81 -21.59
CA ARG A 280 -32.14 13.92 -22.92
C ARG A 280 -32.58 12.54 -23.43
N ASP A 281 -33.45 12.55 -24.43
CA ASP A 281 -33.94 11.36 -25.14
C ASP A 281 -34.65 10.35 -24.23
N LEU A 282 -35.43 10.84 -23.26
CA LEU A 282 -36.21 10.00 -22.37
C LEU A 282 -37.38 9.33 -23.10
N PRO A 283 -37.64 8.03 -22.81
CA PRO A 283 -38.84 7.35 -23.28
C PRO A 283 -40.13 8.09 -22.91
N GLU A 284 -41.09 8.08 -23.84
CA GLU A 284 -42.43 8.61 -23.59
C GLU A 284 -43.16 7.80 -22.52
N HIS A 285 -44.02 8.48 -21.76
CA HIS A 285 -44.90 7.85 -20.77
C HIS A 285 -46.26 8.57 -20.79
N SER A 286 -47.35 7.86 -20.53
CA SER A 286 -48.72 8.41 -20.58
C SER A 286 -48.92 9.62 -19.65
N SER A 287 -48.24 9.62 -18.50
CA SER A 287 -48.25 10.73 -17.53
C SER A 287 -47.24 11.86 -17.83
N ARG A 288 -46.47 11.74 -18.92
CA ARG A 288 -45.44 12.70 -19.38
C ARG A 288 -45.44 12.82 -20.92
N PRO A 289 -46.58 13.15 -21.56
CA PRO A 289 -46.64 13.20 -23.00
C PRO A 289 -45.74 14.31 -23.54
N TYR A 290 -45.02 14.04 -24.63
CA TYR A 290 -44.14 15.00 -25.33
C TYR A 290 -42.97 15.56 -24.51
N GLN A 291 -42.62 14.97 -23.37
CA GLN A 291 -41.50 15.40 -22.54
C GLN A 291 -40.32 14.43 -22.67
N SER A 292 -39.36 14.73 -23.54
CA SER A 292 -38.17 13.89 -23.76
C SER A 292 -36.98 14.26 -22.86
N THR A 293 -37.12 15.23 -21.97
CA THR A 293 -36.04 15.67 -21.06
C THR A 293 -36.47 15.68 -19.60
N ALA A 294 -35.49 15.50 -18.71
CA ALA A 294 -35.65 15.69 -17.27
C ALA A 294 -34.33 16.17 -16.67
N GLU A 295 -34.42 17.08 -15.70
CA GLU A 295 -33.27 17.45 -14.88
C GLU A 295 -33.11 16.43 -13.75
N ALA A 296 -31.87 16.03 -13.50
CA ALA A 296 -31.51 15.21 -12.35
C ALA A 296 -30.46 15.94 -11.52
N THR A 297 -30.53 15.78 -10.21
CA THR A 297 -29.60 16.38 -9.26
C THR A 297 -29.19 15.37 -8.20
N LEU A 298 -27.89 15.27 -7.94
CA LEU A 298 -27.30 14.54 -6.82
C LEU A 298 -26.76 15.53 -5.80
N ALA A 299 -27.06 15.33 -4.52
CA ALA A 299 -26.54 16.18 -3.45
C ALA A 299 -25.81 15.33 -2.40
N PHE A 300 -24.55 15.69 -2.15
CA PHE A 300 -23.62 14.95 -1.29
C PHE A 300 -23.38 15.74 0.00
N PRO A 301 -23.93 15.31 1.15
CA PRO A 301 -23.82 16.06 2.40
C PRO A 301 -22.40 16.00 2.95
N VAL A 302 -21.84 17.15 3.32
CA VAL A 302 -20.48 17.32 3.83
C VAL A 302 -20.44 18.18 5.10
N ASP A 303 -19.47 17.94 5.96
CA ASP A 303 -19.14 18.84 7.07
C ASP A 303 -18.29 20.03 6.61
N SER A 304 -17.97 20.94 7.53
CA SER A 304 -17.15 22.13 7.26
C SER A 304 -15.70 21.82 6.81
N LEU A 305 -15.25 20.58 6.93
CA LEU A 305 -13.93 20.08 6.52
C LEU A 305 -13.98 19.20 5.26
N MET A 306 -15.13 19.18 4.57
CA MET A 306 -15.41 18.35 3.38
C MET A 306 -15.43 16.84 3.67
N ASN A 307 -15.66 16.40 4.90
CA ASN A 307 -15.91 15.00 5.19
C ASN A 307 -17.36 14.62 4.87
N PRO A 308 -17.59 13.44 4.26
CA PRO A 308 -18.93 12.90 4.06
C PRO A 308 -19.72 12.72 5.35
N ILE A 309 -20.97 13.19 5.37
CA ILE A 309 -21.95 12.91 6.42
C ILE A 309 -22.79 11.70 6.00
N LEU A 310 -22.85 10.65 6.84
CA LEU A 310 -23.30 9.30 6.44
C LEU A 310 -24.68 8.88 6.97
N GLU A 311 -25.66 9.76 6.87
CA GLU A 311 -27.04 9.46 7.23
C GLU A 311 -27.88 8.94 6.05
N PRO A 312 -28.92 8.11 6.28
CA PRO A 312 -29.86 7.74 5.22
C PRO A 312 -30.62 8.96 4.66
N GLN A 313 -30.48 9.20 3.36
CA GLN A 313 -31.06 10.34 2.66
C GLN A 313 -32.36 10.00 1.93
N PHE A 314 -33.22 11.01 1.76
CA PHE A 314 -34.43 10.89 0.95
C PHE A 314 -34.10 10.90 -0.55
N VAL A 315 -34.88 10.14 -1.31
CA VAL A 315 -35.02 10.32 -2.76
C VAL A 315 -36.16 11.31 -3.02
N TYR A 316 -36.03 12.10 -4.09
CA TYR A 316 -36.97 13.15 -4.45
C TYR A 316 -37.50 12.97 -5.86
N SER A 317 -38.79 13.24 -6.00
CA SER A 317 -39.41 13.59 -7.27
C SER A 317 -40.14 14.91 -7.08
N PHE A 318 -39.35 16.00 -7.08
CA PHE A 318 -39.71 17.35 -6.59
C PHE A 318 -39.99 17.41 -5.09
N LEU A 319 -40.73 16.43 -4.57
CA LEU A 319 -41.08 16.27 -3.16
C LEU A 319 -40.39 15.02 -2.57
N PRO A 320 -40.13 15.00 -1.25
CA PRO A 320 -39.48 13.88 -0.60
C PRO A 320 -40.33 12.61 -0.75
N MET A 321 -39.68 11.52 -1.14
CA MET A 321 -40.23 10.17 -1.23
C MET A 321 -39.76 9.37 -0.01
N ARG A 322 -39.14 8.20 -0.21
CA ARG A 322 -38.61 7.34 0.85
C ARG A 322 -37.09 7.45 0.96
N ARG A 323 -36.58 6.97 2.09
CA ARG A 323 -35.14 6.76 2.32
C ARG A 323 -34.77 5.36 1.86
N GLU A 324 -34.24 5.27 0.64
CA GLU A 324 -33.99 3.99 -0.05
C GLU A 324 -32.64 3.35 0.33
N GLY A 325 -31.86 3.97 1.23
CA GLY A 325 -30.57 3.46 1.70
C GLY A 325 -29.34 4.22 1.16
N PHE A 326 -29.53 5.22 0.31
CA PHE A 326 -28.44 6.09 -0.16
C PHE A 326 -27.98 7.06 0.93
N LYS A 327 -26.68 7.41 0.90
CA LYS A 327 -26.05 8.42 1.79
C LYS A 327 -25.91 9.79 1.11
N PHE A 328 -26.51 9.94 -0.05
CA PHE A 328 -26.59 11.14 -0.87
C PHE A 328 -28.01 11.26 -1.39
N LEU A 329 -28.46 12.47 -1.67
CA LEU A 329 -29.82 12.73 -2.14
C LEU A 329 -29.87 12.56 -3.66
N ILE A 330 -30.99 12.05 -4.15
CA ILE A 330 -31.25 11.86 -5.58
C ILE A 330 -32.55 12.57 -5.91
N GLN A 331 -32.51 13.49 -6.87
CA GLN A 331 -33.70 14.14 -7.41
C GLN A 331 -33.77 13.95 -8.93
N SER A 332 -34.97 13.65 -9.44
CA SER A 332 -35.30 13.74 -10.87
C SER A 332 -36.82 13.72 -11.05
N ASP A 333 -37.33 14.02 -12.25
CA ASP A 333 -38.75 13.85 -12.61
C ASP A 333 -39.13 12.37 -12.82
N PHE A 334 -39.20 11.62 -11.72
CA PHE A 334 -39.61 10.22 -11.74
C PHE A 334 -41.14 10.09 -11.95
N VAL A 335 -41.54 9.07 -12.70
CA VAL A 335 -42.93 8.60 -12.65
C VAL A 335 -43.12 7.89 -11.31
N THR A 336 -44.01 8.38 -10.46
CA THR A 336 -44.28 7.81 -9.13
C THR A 336 -45.45 6.83 -9.15
N GLN A 337 -45.53 5.99 -8.12
CA GLN A 337 -46.71 5.16 -7.82
C GLN A 337 -47.87 6.04 -7.32
N ALA A 338 -49.09 5.50 -7.22
CA ALA A 338 -50.27 6.23 -6.75
C ALA A 338 -50.07 6.91 -5.39
N SER A 339 -49.36 6.24 -4.47
CA SER A 339 -48.99 6.77 -3.14
C SER A 339 -48.01 7.96 -3.17
N ARG A 340 -47.41 8.25 -4.33
CA ARG A 340 -46.32 9.24 -4.54
C ARG A 340 -45.06 9.00 -3.71
N GLN A 341 -44.95 7.88 -2.99
CA GLN A 341 -43.81 7.54 -2.14
C GLN A 341 -42.81 6.58 -2.78
N GLY A 342 -43.19 5.89 -3.87
CA GLY A 342 -42.34 4.96 -4.60
C GLY A 342 -42.27 5.29 -6.09
N VAL A 343 -41.28 4.75 -6.77
CA VAL A 343 -41.12 4.92 -8.24
C VAL A 343 -41.91 3.86 -8.99
N HIS A 344 -42.47 4.25 -10.13
CA HIS A 344 -43.10 3.32 -11.07
C HIS A 344 -42.04 2.67 -11.96
N HIS A 345 -42.06 1.34 -12.10
CA HIS A 345 -41.03 0.60 -12.81
C HIS A 345 -41.27 0.63 -14.34
N CYS A 346 -41.02 1.79 -14.96
CA CYS A 346 -41.19 2.02 -16.40
C CYS A 346 -39.85 2.31 -17.11
N GLU A 347 -39.84 2.20 -18.43
CA GLU A 347 -38.65 2.46 -19.26
C GLU A 347 -38.09 3.87 -19.08
N ARG A 348 -38.97 4.88 -18.89
CA ARG A 348 -38.56 6.25 -18.58
C ARG A 348 -37.71 6.32 -17.32
N ASN A 349 -38.19 5.74 -16.22
CA ASN A 349 -37.45 5.74 -14.95
C ASN A 349 -36.17 4.90 -15.02
N LYS A 350 -36.16 3.80 -15.80
CA LYS A 350 -34.94 3.01 -16.04
C LYS A 350 -33.88 3.85 -16.78
N ALA A 351 -34.29 4.66 -17.76
CA ALA A 351 -33.39 5.59 -18.45
C ALA A 351 -32.85 6.68 -17.51
N ILE A 352 -33.72 7.24 -16.64
CA ILE A 352 -33.31 8.19 -15.59
C ILE A 352 -32.28 7.56 -14.65
N ARG A 353 -32.55 6.35 -14.15
CA ARG A 353 -31.63 5.61 -13.28
C ARG A 353 -30.26 5.40 -13.90
N LYS A 354 -30.21 5.03 -15.19
CA LYS A 354 -28.95 4.87 -15.92
C LYS A 354 -28.16 6.17 -15.96
N LYS A 355 -28.83 7.30 -16.17
CA LYS A 355 -28.17 8.62 -16.18
C LYS A 355 -27.71 9.04 -14.79
N ILE A 356 -28.49 8.77 -13.74
CA ILE A 356 -28.07 8.98 -12.35
C ILE A 356 -26.77 8.22 -12.03
N CYS A 357 -26.63 6.97 -12.48
CA CYS A 357 -25.39 6.21 -12.31
C CYS A 357 -24.20 6.93 -12.94
N LEU A 358 -24.34 7.39 -14.19
CA LEU A 358 -23.27 8.11 -14.90
C LEU A 358 -22.95 9.45 -14.23
N MET A 359 -23.97 10.16 -13.75
CA MET A 359 -23.80 11.40 -13.00
C MET A 359 -23.05 11.19 -11.68
N PHE A 360 -23.35 10.11 -10.95
CA PHE A 360 -22.61 9.76 -9.73
C PHE A 360 -21.12 9.57 -10.03
N VAL A 361 -20.80 8.84 -11.11
CA VAL A 361 -19.41 8.62 -11.54
C VAL A 361 -18.75 9.94 -11.95
N ALA A 362 -19.46 10.81 -12.68
CA ALA A 362 -18.94 12.11 -13.08
C ALA A 362 -18.70 13.05 -11.89
N ALA A 363 -19.56 12.99 -10.85
CA ALA A 363 -19.44 13.82 -9.65
C ALA A 363 -18.15 13.54 -8.84
N ILE A 364 -17.55 12.36 -9.00
CA ILE A 364 -16.29 12.00 -8.33
C ILE A 364 -15.10 12.79 -8.90
N GLY A 365 -15.15 13.23 -10.16
CA GLY A 365 -14.08 14.01 -10.78
C GLY A 365 -13.70 15.25 -9.94
N PRO A 366 -14.65 16.16 -9.64
CA PRO A 366 -14.43 17.26 -8.71
C PRO A 366 -13.97 16.82 -7.31
N PHE A 367 -14.47 15.70 -6.79
CA PHE A 367 -14.07 15.21 -5.45
C PHE A 367 -12.58 14.85 -5.38
N ILE A 368 -12.00 14.34 -6.46
CA ILE A 368 -10.57 13.99 -6.54
C ILE A 368 -9.67 15.24 -6.38
N VAL A 369 -10.16 16.41 -6.78
CA VAL A 369 -9.42 17.68 -6.67
C VAL A 369 -9.40 18.18 -5.22
N ASP A 370 -10.48 17.97 -4.46
CA ASP A 370 -10.55 18.36 -3.04
C ASP A 370 -9.59 17.55 -2.16
N LYS A 371 -9.01 18.15 -1.12
CA LYS A 371 -7.98 17.50 -0.27
C LYS A 371 -8.53 16.35 0.58
N THR A 372 -9.77 16.46 1.05
CA THR A 372 -10.40 15.50 1.97
C THR A 372 -11.27 14.51 1.21
N LEU A 373 -12.13 15.03 0.33
CA LEU A 373 -13.17 14.25 -0.33
C LEU A 373 -12.57 13.23 -1.31
N ARG A 374 -11.40 13.49 -1.89
CA ARG A 374 -10.69 12.60 -2.84
C ARG A 374 -10.48 11.18 -2.34
N PHE A 375 -10.36 10.99 -1.02
CA PHE A 375 -10.16 9.68 -0.40
C PHE A 375 -11.38 9.19 0.38
N THR A 376 -12.32 10.09 0.73
CA THR A 376 -13.46 9.76 1.60
C THR A 376 -14.78 9.59 0.84
N TRP A 377 -14.89 10.04 -0.41
CA TRP A 377 -16.12 9.90 -1.22
C TRP A 377 -16.64 8.46 -1.33
N ILE A 378 -15.76 7.46 -1.22
CA ILE A 378 -16.11 6.03 -1.22
C ILE A 378 -17.12 5.67 -0.13
N LYS A 379 -17.22 6.49 0.93
CA LYS A 379 -18.17 6.31 2.03
C LYS A 379 -19.63 6.56 1.60
N TYR A 380 -19.87 7.28 0.50
CA TYR A 380 -21.21 7.46 -0.06
C TYR A 380 -21.75 6.21 -0.78
N LEU A 381 -20.89 5.23 -1.07
CA LEU A 381 -21.29 4.05 -1.81
C LEU A 381 -22.30 3.22 -1.00
N PRO A 382 -23.44 2.81 -1.60
CA PRO A 382 -24.42 1.98 -0.91
C PRO A 382 -23.90 0.55 -0.77
N GLN A 383 -23.34 0.22 0.39
CA GLN A 383 -22.69 -1.09 0.61
C GLN A 383 -23.71 -2.22 0.73
N GLU A 384 -24.83 -1.95 1.40
CA GLU A 384 -25.88 -2.92 1.72
C GLU A 384 -26.86 -3.19 0.56
N PRO A 385 -27.49 -4.38 0.54
CA PRO A 385 -28.74 -4.68 -0.16
C PRO A 385 -29.80 -3.56 0.00
N ILE A 386 -30.33 -3.03 -1.10
CA ILE A 386 -31.49 -2.13 -1.08
C ILE A 386 -32.72 -2.99 -1.35
N HIS A 387 -33.75 -2.85 -0.53
CA HIS A 387 -34.94 -3.69 -0.62
C HIS A 387 -35.69 -3.53 -1.95
N ASP A 388 -35.79 -2.30 -2.45
CA ASP A 388 -36.46 -2.01 -3.71
C ASP A 388 -35.60 -2.41 -4.93
N PRO A 389 -36.08 -3.29 -5.84
CA PRO A 389 -35.29 -3.79 -6.97
C PRO A 389 -34.87 -2.69 -7.96
N PHE A 390 -35.61 -1.60 -8.07
CA PHE A 390 -35.24 -0.50 -8.95
C PHE A 390 -34.00 0.21 -8.42
N TRP A 391 -33.95 0.49 -7.12
CA TRP A 391 -32.81 1.12 -6.46
C TRP A 391 -31.63 0.18 -6.24
N ASP A 392 -31.87 -1.11 -5.96
CA ASP A 392 -30.83 -2.13 -5.84
C ASP A 392 -30.02 -2.25 -7.13
N CYS A 393 -30.71 -2.21 -8.28
CA CYS A 393 -30.05 -2.19 -9.57
C CYS A 393 -29.24 -0.90 -9.80
N LEU A 394 -29.65 0.26 -9.26
CA LEU A 394 -28.81 1.48 -9.32
C LEU A 394 -27.51 1.28 -8.56
N ARG A 395 -27.56 0.68 -7.35
CA ARG A 395 -26.34 0.34 -6.60
C ARG A 395 -25.41 -0.51 -7.45
N ASP A 396 -25.92 -1.58 -8.04
CA ASP A 396 -25.08 -2.52 -8.81
C ASP A 396 -24.48 -1.87 -10.06
N MET A 397 -25.24 -0.99 -10.73
CA MET A 397 -24.73 -0.17 -11.82
C MET A 397 -23.57 0.73 -11.36
N ILE A 398 -23.71 1.41 -10.21
CA ILE A 398 -22.65 2.27 -9.65
C ILE A 398 -21.37 1.46 -9.41
N PHE A 399 -21.45 0.30 -8.73
CA PHE A 399 -20.25 -0.53 -8.52
C PHE A 399 -19.65 -1.05 -9.83
N THR A 400 -20.48 -1.39 -10.82
CA THR A 400 -20.03 -1.90 -12.11
C THR A 400 -19.28 -0.84 -12.91
N GLU A 401 -19.81 0.38 -12.97
CA GLU A 401 -19.15 1.50 -13.65
C GLU A 401 -17.85 1.90 -12.94
N LEU A 402 -17.85 1.96 -11.61
CA LEU A 402 -16.66 2.33 -10.83
C LEU A 402 -15.52 1.32 -10.91
N ARG A 403 -15.82 0.03 -11.10
CA ARG A 403 -14.78 -1.01 -11.30
C ARG A 403 -13.90 -0.68 -12.50
N ASN A 404 -14.47 -0.09 -13.55
CA ASN A 404 -13.79 0.17 -14.81
C ASN A 404 -13.28 1.61 -14.94
N SER A 405 -13.65 2.51 -14.03
CA SER A 405 -13.29 3.93 -14.12
C SER A 405 -11.91 4.23 -13.54
N GLU A 406 -11.17 5.15 -14.17
CA GLU A 406 -9.89 5.64 -13.66
C GLU A 406 -10.09 6.81 -12.69
N LEU A 407 -10.66 6.51 -11.52
CA LEU A 407 -11.02 7.51 -10.50
C LEU A 407 -10.31 7.29 -9.15
N PHE A 408 -9.51 6.23 -9.01
CA PHE A 408 -8.78 5.94 -7.78
C PHE A 408 -7.33 6.42 -7.88
N LEU A 409 -6.83 7.00 -6.80
CA LEU A 409 -5.46 7.45 -6.71
C LEU A 409 -4.52 6.31 -6.32
N THR A 410 -3.46 6.16 -7.11
CA THR A 410 -2.30 5.36 -6.76
C THR A 410 -1.52 6.02 -5.62
N ARG A 411 -0.55 5.30 -5.06
CA ARG A 411 0.36 5.83 -4.05
C ARG A 411 1.08 7.13 -4.47
N ASN A 412 1.38 7.29 -5.75
CA ASN A 412 2.06 8.47 -6.28
C ASN A 412 1.08 9.54 -6.83
N GLY A 413 -0.23 9.36 -6.63
CA GLY A 413 -1.24 10.35 -7.01
C GLY A 413 -1.68 10.28 -8.48
N ARG A 414 -1.38 9.20 -9.20
CA ARG A 414 -1.93 8.96 -10.56
C ARG A 414 -3.30 8.31 -10.48
N LEU A 415 -4.14 8.57 -11.47
CA LEU A 415 -5.45 7.92 -11.58
C LEU A 415 -5.32 6.51 -12.16
N ALA A 416 -6.10 5.59 -11.61
CA ALA A 416 -6.12 4.20 -12.02
C ALA A 416 -7.49 3.56 -11.75
N SER A 417 -7.80 2.50 -12.50
CA SER A 417 -8.94 1.64 -12.22
C SER A 417 -8.69 0.78 -10.97
N PRO A 418 -9.71 0.62 -10.09
CA PRO A 418 -9.59 -0.20 -8.88
C PRO A 418 -9.32 -1.67 -9.18
N LEU A 419 -9.70 -2.21 -10.35
CA LEU A 419 -9.39 -3.59 -10.77
C LEU A 419 -7.89 -3.84 -10.98
N ARG A 420 -7.12 -2.79 -11.26
CA ARG A 420 -5.65 -2.87 -11.39
C ARG A 420 -4.95 -2.67 -10.06
N LEU A 421 -5.56 -1.88 -9.17
CA LEU A 421 -4.97 -1.48 -7.91
C LEU A 421 -4.93 -2.64 -6.91
N GLN A 422 -3.84 -2.67 -6.16
CA GLN A 422 -3.56 -3.65 -5.13
C GLN A 422 -3.17 -2.92 -3.84
N TYR A 423 -3.65 -3.43 -2.71
CA TYR A 423 -3.26 -2.91 -1.41
C TYR A 423 -2.14 -3.75 -0.79
N LEU A 424 -1.30 -3.07 0.00
CA LEU A 424 -0.20 -3.67 0.74
C LEU A 424 -0.65 -3.99 2.16
N SER A 425 -0.27 -5.17 2.63
CA SER A 425 -0.33 -5.53 4.05
C SER A 425 0.98 -5.21 4.73
N ALA A 426 1.01 -5.20 6.06
CA ALA A 426 2.25 -4.97 6.82
C ALA A 426 3.41 -5.92 6.45
N ARG A 427 3.11 -7.11 5.90
CA ARG A 427 4.11 -8.09 5.41
C ARG A 427 4.78 -7.69 4.10
N ASN A 428 4.21 -6.72 3.38
CA ASN A 428 4.71 -6.21 2.11
C ASN A 428 5.42 -4.86 2.26
N CYS A 429 5.59 -4.42 3.51
CA CYS A 429 6.23 -3.17 3.86
C CYS A 429 7.45 -3.44 4.74
N ASP A 430 8.38 -2.49 4.78
CA ASP A 430 9.53 -2.43 5.68
C ASP A 430 9.10 -2.05 7.13
N LYS A 431 10.08 -1.96 8.04
CA LYS A 431 9.86 -1.50 9.43
C LYS A 431 9.24 -0.10 9.57
N ASN A 432 9.30 0.74 8.54
CA ASN A 432 8.75 2.10 8.52
C ASN A 432 7.37 2.16 7.83
N GLY A 433 6.80 1.02 7.45
CA GLY A 433 5.52 0.95 6.73
C GLY A 433 5.60 1.33 5.24
N GLN A 434 6.80 1.49 4.68
CA GLN A 434 7.01 1.76 3.27
C GLN A 434 6.99 0.45 2.45
N PRO A 435 6.51 0.45 1.19
CA PRO A 435 6.53 -0.73 0.34
C PRO A 435 7.95 -1.31 0.21
N LEU A 436 8.09 -2.64 0.23
CA LEU A 436 9.39 -3.29 0.01
C LEU A 436 9.92 -3.05 -1.42
N PHE A 437 9.03 -2.91 -2.40
CA PHE A 437 9.43 -2.68 -3.78
C PHE A 437 8.83 -1.39 -4.29
N ASP A 438 9.60 -0.63 -5.06
CA ASP A 438 9.10 0.51 -5.81
C ASP A 438 7.98 0.07 -6.76
N ASP A 439 7.03 0.95 -7.01
CA ASP A 439 5.92 0.65 -7.90
C ASP A 439 6.39 0.58 -9.38
N LEU A 440 5.55 0.02 -10.24
CA LEU A 440 5.80 -0.09 -11.67
C LEU A 440 5.46 1.22 -12.38
N ASP A 441 6.00 1.45 -13.58
CA ASP A 441 5.61 2.58 -14.45
C ASP A 441 4.09 2.68 -14.61
N ARG A 442 3.47 1.51 -14.82
CA ARG A 442 2.03 1.32 -14.72
C ARG A 442 1.68 0.94 -13.28
N GLU A 443 1.61 1.95 -12.43
CA GLU A 443 1.44 1.84 -10.98
C GLU A 443 0.28 0.93 -10.58
N ILE A 444 0.51 0.13 -9.53
CA ILE A 444 -0.46 -0.82 -8.99
C ILE A 444 -0.78 -0.59 -7.52
N TYR A 445 -0.03 0.21 -6.77
CA TYR A 445 -0.31 0.42 -5.35
C TYR A 445 -1.44 1.43 -5.15
N LEU A 446 -2.48 1.02 -4.41
CA LEU A 446 -3.50 1.93 -3.91
C LEU A 446 -2.88 2.95 -2.95
N SER A 447 -3.31 4.22 -3.03
CA SER A 447 -2.90 5.23 -2.04
C SER A 447 -3.24 4.80 -0.61
N PRO A 448 -2.29 4.90 0.35
CA PRO A 448 -2.56 4.59 1.76
C PRO A 448 -3.62 5.52 2.37
N SER A 449 -3.84 6.71 1.79
CA SER A 449 -4.83 7.69 2.26
C SER A 449 -6.29 7.21 2.12
N TYR A 450 -6.56 6.17 1.30
CA TYR A 450 -7.87 5.51 1.29
C TYR A 450 -8.14 4.66 2.54
N ASN A 451 -7.17 4.51 3.46
CA ASN A 451 -7.29 3.75 4.69
C ASN A 451 -7.97 2.38 4.47
N PHE A 452 -7.29 1.52 3.71
CA PHE A 452 -7.84 0.23 3.31
C PHE A 452 -8.42 -0.58 4.48
N PRO A 453 -7.79 -0.67 5.67
CA PRO A 453 -8.37 -1.39 6.81
C PRO A 453 -9.75 -0.87 7.23
N ALA A 454 -9.97 0.44 7.22
CA ALA A 454 -11.26 1.04 7.58
C ALA A 454 -12.33 0.85 6.49
N HIS A 455 -11.93 0.62 5.25
CA HIS A 455 -12.81 0.57 4.07
C HIS A 455 -12.66 -0.72 3.26
N ALA A 456 -12.25 -1.81 3.90
CA ALA A 456 -11.87 -3.06 3.23
C ALA A 456 -13.04 -3.70 2.46
N GLU A 457 -14.25 -3.62 3.00
CA GLU A 457 -15.44 -4.22 2.37
C GLU A 457 -15.78 -3.56 1.04
N VAL A 458 -15.97 -2.23 1.04
CA VAL A 458 -16.29 -1.46 -0.17
C VAL A 458 -15.16 -1.53 -1.21
N LEU A 459 -13.89 -1.42 -0.80
CA LEU A 459 -12.75 -1.46 -1.71
C LEU A 459 -12.60 -2.85 -2.36
N ARG A 460 -12.84 -3.94 -1.62
CA ARG A 460 -12.89 -5.29 -2.19
C ARG A 460 -14.06 -5.48 -3.14
N LYS A 461 -15.23 -4.92 -2.81
CA LYS A 461 -16.41 -4.94 -3.70
C LYS A 461 -16.15 -4.19 -5.02
N LEU A 462 -15.29 -3.18 -5.00
CA LEU A 462 -14.78 -2.48 -6.19
C LEU A 462 -13.67 -3.23 -6.94
N GLY A 463 -13.24 -4.39 -6.44
CA GLY A 463 -12.26 -5.25 -7.09
C GLY A 463 -10.80 -4.98 -6.71
N ILE A 464 -10.54 -4.13 -5.72
CA ILE A 464 -9.18 -3.94 -5.18
C ILE A 464 -8.79 -5.17 -4.38
N GLN A 465 -7.65 -5.76 -4.73
CA GLN A 465 -7.18 -7.00 -4.13
C GLN A 465 -5.89 -6.80 -3.36
N ARG A 466 -5.54 -7.76 -2.51
CA ARG A 466 -4.21 -7.76 -1.89
C ARG A 466 -3.16 -7.99 -2.98
N ILE A 467 -1.98 -7.40 -2.81
CA ILE A 467 -0.86 -7.66 -3.72
C ILE A 467 -0.65 -9.17 -3.96
N THR A 468 -0.54 -9.55 -5.23
CA THR A 468 -0.39 -10.95 -5.66
C THR A 468 1.07 -11.37 -5.70
N SER A 469 1.35 -12.68 -5.54
CA SER A 469 2.70 -13.22 -5.72
C SER A 469 3.27 -12.93 -7.12
N THR A 470 2.42 -12.91 -8.16
CA THR A 470 2.82 -12.54 -9.52
C THR A 470 3.31 -11.10 -9.59
N SER A 471 2.59 -10.17 -8.96
CA SER A 471 3.01 -8.76 -8.84
C SER A 471 4.32 -8.65 -8.08
N ILE A 472 4.45 -9.33 -6.93
CA ILE A 472 5.67 -9.32 -6.10
C ILE A 472 6.89 -9.76 -6.92
N LEU A 473 6.81 -10.89 -7.63
CA LEU A 473 7.92 -11.38 -8.45
C LEU A 473 8.23 -10.45 -9.63
N ARG A 474 7.22 -9.73 -10.16
CA ARG A 474 7.43 -8.72 -11.22
C ARG A 474 8.12 -7.47 -10.68
N LEU A 475 7.77 -7.03 -9.46
CA LEU A 475 8.36 -5.88 -8.78
C LEU A 475 9.79 -6.16 -8.30
N LEU A 476 10.09 -7.41 -7.92
CA LEU A 476 11.41 -7.83 -7.50
C LEU A 476 12.40 -7.95 -8.67
N ALA A 477 11.95 -8.35 -9.86
CA ALA A 477 12.86 -8.64 -10.99
C ALA A 477 13.84 -7.49 -11.34
N PRO A 478 13.43 -6.21 -11.41
CA PRO A 478 14.34 -5.09 -11.66
C PRO A 478 15.46 -4.93 -10.62
N TYR A 479 15.26 -5.39 -9.37
CA TYR A 479 16.29 -5.33 -8.33
C TYR A 479 17.44 -6.32 -8.59
N LEU A 480 17.20 -7.36 -9.38
CA LEU A 480 18.13 -8.47 -9.64
C LEU A 480 18.91 -8.30 -10.95
N GLU A 481 18.54 -7.31 -11.77
CA GLU A 481 19.08 -7.09 -13.11
C GLU A 481 20.20 -6.03 -13.12
N GLY A 482 21.00 -6.03 -14.19
CA GLY A 482 22.08 -5.06 -14.42
C GLY A 482 23.45 -5.49 -13.89
N ALA A 483 24.47 -4.69 -14.21
CA ALA A 483 25.86 -4.95 -13.78
C ALA A 483 26.06 -4.72 -12.28
N ASN A 484 25.29 -3.79 -11.70
CA ASN A 484 25.25 -3.49 -10.26
C ASN A 484 23.80 -3.64 -9.76
N PRO A 485 23.33 -4.87 -9.51
CA PRO A 485 21.96 -5.09 -9.07
C PRO A 485 21.63 -4.33 -7.79
N ARG A 486 20.49 -3.64 -7.75
CA ARG A 486 20.06 -2.88 -6.57
C ARG A 486 19.87 -3.77 -5.34
N PHE A 487 19.58 -5.06 -5.52
CA PHE A 487 19.52 -6.05 -4.44
C PHE A 487 20.86 -6.19 -3.68
N LEU A 488 21.98 -5.72 -4.22
CA LEU A 488 23.26 -5.67 -3.50
C LEU A 488 23.62 -4.25 -3.01
N SER A 489 22.71 -3.29 -3.16
CA SER A 489 22.93 -1.90 -2.75
C SER A 489 22.98 -1.79 -1.22
N PRO A 490 23.94 -1.03 -0.65
CA PRO A 490 23.98 -0.77 0.78
C PRO A 490 22.80 0.08 1.29
N GLU A 491 21.98 0.64 0.40
CA GLU A 491 20.74 1.36 0.76
C GLU A 491 19.63 0.42 1.27
N LEU A 492 19.69 -0.87 0.91
CA LEU A 492 18.75 -1.88 1.37
C LEU A 492 19.32 -2.56 2.63
N ASP A 493 18.62 -2.41 3.74
CA ASP A 493 19.08 -2.91 5.03
C ASP A 493 18.73 -4.38 5.27
N ASP A 494 19.21 -4.93 6.39
CA ASP A 494 18.98 -6.32 6.77
C ASP A 494 17.48 -6.62 7.01
N ASP A 495 16.69 -5.64 7.49
CA ASP A 495 15.23 -5.78 7.65
C ASP A 495 14.55 -5.98 6.30
N TRP A 496 14.92 -5.19 5.30
CA TRP A 496 14.42 -5.35 3.93
C TRP A 496 14.74 -6.74 3.38
N HIS A 497 15.99 -7.18 3.49
CA HIS A 497 16.42 -8.49 2.99
C HIS A 497 15.69 -9.64 3.68
N ARG A 498 15.53 -9.56 5.00
CA ARG A 498 14.76 -10.54 5.78
C ARG A 498 13.31 -10.61 5.30
N ARG A 499 12.63 -9.48 5.15
CA ARG A 499 11.22 -9.43 4.73
C ARG A 499 11.01 -9.94 3.30
N VAL A 500 11.94 -9.65 2.40
CA VAL A 500 11.92 -10.23 1.05
C VAL A 500 12.10 -11.75 1.12
N ALA A 501 13.03 -12.24 1.96
CA ALA A 501 13.19 -13.67 2.16
C ALA A 501 11.90 -14.32 2.72
N GLU A 502 11.28 -13.75 3.75
CA GLU A 502 10.00 -14.22 4.30
C GLU A 502 8.88 -14.28 3.24
N LEU A 503 8.80 -13.27 2.35
CA LEU A 503 7.83 -13.27 1.25
C LEU A 503 8.09 -14.38 0.24
N LEU A 504 9.36 -14.64 -0.09
CA LEU A 504 9.75 -15.65 -1.06
C LEU A 504 9.61 -17.06 -0.50
N VAL A 505 10.08 -17.32 0.73
CA VAL A 505 9.90 -18.61 1.44
C VAL A 505 8.42 -18.97 1.48
N ARG A 506 7.57 -18.07 1.96
CA ARG A 506 6.12 -18.32 2.00
C ARG A 506 5.52 -18.55 0.62
N THR A 507 5.98 -17.81 -0.40
CA THR A 507 5.51 -18.01 -1.77
C THR A 507 5.93 -19.39 -2.26
N PHE A 508 7.13 -19.83 -1.92
CA PHE A 508 7.65 -21.15 -2.25
C PHE A 508 6.83 -22.27 -1.59
N GLU A 509 6.50 -22.16 -0.31
CA GLU A 509 5.72 -23.15 0.42
C GLU A 509 4.26 -23.23 -0.06
N THR A 510 3.62 -22.07 -0.25
CA THR A 510 2.15 -21.99 -0.43
C THR A 510 1.69 -22.01 -1.89
N LYS A 511 2.58 -21.78 -2.87
CA LYS A 511 2.20 -21.66 -4.28
C LYS A 511 2.58 -22.88 -5.12
N PRO A 512 1.89 -23.10 -6.27
CA PRO A 512 2.22 -24.17 -7.20
C PRO A 512 3.64 -24.09 -7.76
N GLU A 513 4.11 -25.19 -8.33
CA GLU A 513 5.47 -25.38 -8.85
C GLU A 513 5.92 -24.31 -9.86
N ILE A 514 4.99 -23.72 -10.63
CA ILE A 514 5.28 -22.62 -11.57
C ILE A 514 5.94 -21.43 -10.85
N PHE A 515 5.46 -21.07 -9.66
CA PHE A 515 6.05 -19.98 -8.88
C PHE A 515 7.40 -20.37 -8.28
N ARG A 516 7.54 -21.60 -7.80
CA ARG A 516 8.80 -22.14 -7.25
C ARG A 516 9.89 -22.15 -8.30
N ASN A 517 9.58 -22.64 -9.50
CA ASN A 517 10.52 -22.65 -10.63
C ASN A 517 10.92 -21.23 -11.04
N ARG A 518 9.97 -20.30 -11.09
CA ARG A 518 10.29 -18.90 -11.36
C ARG A 518 11.22 -18.31 -10.29
N ILE A 519 11.00 -18.60 -9.02
CA ILE A 519 11.85 -18.15 -7.92
C ILE A 519 13.26 -18.78 -8.02
N ARG A 520 13.37 -20.09 -8.31
CA ARG A 520 14.67 -20.76 -8.52
C ARG A 520 15.48 -20.17 -9.69
N GLN A 521 14.80 -19.69 -10.73
CA GLN A 521 15.42 -19.06 -11.91
C GLN A 521 15.91 -17.64 -11.66
N MET A 522 15.46 -16.98 -10.59
CA MET A 522 15.89 -15.63 -10.28
C MET A 522 17.30 -15.62 -9.67
N ASN A 523 18.08 -14.59 -9.99
CA ASN A 523 19.40 -14.35 -9.42
C ASN A 523 19.25 -13.78 -7.99
N LEU A 524 18.92 -14.63 -7.03
CA LEU A 524 18.59 -14.23 -5.65
C LEU A 524 19.74 -14.45 -4.66
N ILE A 525 20.77 -15.18 -5.05
CA ILE A 525 21.82 -15.65 -4.14
C ILE A 525 23.04 -14.73 -4.26
N PRO A 526 23.36 -13.91 -3.26
CA PRO A 526 24.58 -13.11 -3.24
C PRO A 526 25.79 -14.02 -3.12
N SER A 527 26.77 -13.87 -4.00
CA SER A 527 28.03 -14.61 -3.96
C SER A 527 29.17 -13.79 -3.36
N SER A 528 30.23 -14.47 -2.90
CA SER A 528 31.43 -13.83 -2.34
C SER A 528 32.09 -12.83 -3.32
N ASP A 529 31.94 -13.03 -4.65
CA ASP A 529 32.42 -12.11 -5.69
C ASP A 529 31.47 -10.92 -5.97
N ARG A 530 30.53 -10.63 -5.05
CA ARG A 530 29.53 -9.55 -5.13
C ARG A 530 28.66 -9.61 -6.38
N LYS A 531 28.32 -10.82 -6.82
CA LYS A 531 27.35 -11.04 -7.90
C LYS A 531 26.10 -11.71 -7.34
N LEU A 532 25.06 -11.73 -8.15
CA LEU A 532 23.86 -12.52 -7.87
C LEU A 532 23.85 -13.77 -8.74
N LEU A 533 23.59 -14.91 -8.11
CA LEU A 533 23.56 -16.21 -8.76
C LEU A 533 22.15 -16.80 -8.67
N SER A 534 21.83 -17.62 -9.66
CA SER A 534 20.66 -18.51 -9.64
C SER A 534 21.13 -19.95 -9.48
N ALA A 535 20.60 -20.64 -8.47
CA ALA A 535 20.83 -22.06 -8.23
C ALA A 535 20.30 -22.96 -9.37
N SER A 536 19.45 -22.43 -10.26
CA SER A 536 19.01 -23.15 -11.47
C SER A 536 20.05 -23.16 -12.59
N SER A 537 20.99 -22.21 -12.58
CA SER A 537 21.98 -22.01 -13.65
C SER A 537 23.35 -22.61 -13.34
N THR A 538 23.68 -22.73 -12.05
CA THR A 538 24.96 -23.23 -11.55
C THR A 538 24.78 -23.86 -10.18
N ASN A 539 25.63 -24.82 -9.84
CA ASN A 539 25.72 -25.31 -8.47
C ASN A 539 26.29 -24.20 -7.58
N VAL A 540 25.59 -23.86 -6.51
CA VAL A 540 26.00 -22.87 -5.51
C VAL A 540 26.07 -23.56 -4.16
N TYR A 541 27.11 -23.26 -3.40
CA TYR A 541 27.38 -23.91 -2.12
C TYR A 541 27.43 -22.90 -0.97
N PHE A 542 27.12 -23.36 0.24
CA PHE A 542 27.43 -22.61 1.46
C PHE A 542 28.96 -22.45 1.62
N PRO A 543 29.42 -21.38 2.27
CA PRO A 543 30.85 -21.06 2.39
C PRO A 543 31.60 -21.96 3.38
N ASP A 544 30.89 -22.85 4.06
CA ASP A 544 31.45 -23.84 4.97
C ASP A 544 31.12 -25.26 4.46
N ASP A 545 32.03 -26.21 4.70
CA ASP A 545 31.83 -27.62 4.34
C ASP A 545 30.81 -28.32 5.27
N MET A 546 30.49 -29.59 4.98
CA MET A 546 29.61 -30.44 5.79
C MET A 546 29.95 -30.53 7.29
N LYS A 547 31.15 -30.13 7.70
CA LYS A 547 31.63 -30.15 9.09
C LYS A 547 31.81 -28.75 9.67
N GLY A 548 31.43 -27.70 8.93
CA GLY A 548 31.51 -26.31 9.36
C GLY A 548 32.89 -25.66 9.12
N HIS A 549 33.73 -26.23 8.27
CA HIS A 549 35.05 -25.65 7.96
C HIS A 549 34.96 -24.64 6.82
N CYS A 550 35.58 -23.47 7.01
CA CYS A 550 35.58 -22.39 6.03
C CYS A 550 36.26 -22.78 4.72
N ILE A 551 35.51 -22.72 3.61
CA ILE A 551 36.02 -22.96 2.25
C ILE A 551 36.82 -21.72 1.78
N PRO A 552 38.03 -21.90 1.23
CA PRO A 552 38.83 -20.79 0.67
C PRO A 552 38.16 -20.11 -0.54
N ASP A 553 38.21 -18.77 -0.58
CA ASP A 553 37.51 -17.95 -1.58
C ASP A 553 38.16 -17.94 -2.98
N ASP A 554 39.43 -18.34 -3.12
CA ASP A 554 40.14 -18.32 -4.40
C ASP A 554 39.94 -19.60 -5.24
N LEU A 555 39.10 -20.51 -4.76
CA LEU A 555 38.73 -21.72 -5.47
C LEU A 555 37.68 -21.41 -6.55
N ASP A 556 37.73 -22.15 -7.67
CA ASP A 556 36.74 -22.05 -8.74
C ASP A 556 35.42 -22.75 -8.34
N ILE A 557 34.77 -22.18 -7.32
CA ILE A 557 33.52 -22.64 -6.73
C ILE A 557 32.64 -21.43 -6.42
N LYS A 558 31.33 -21.58 -6.59
CA LYS A 558 30.37 -20.52 -6.31
C LYS A 558 29.88 -20.64 -4.88
N LEU A 559 30.33 -19.73 -4.02
CA LEU A 559 29.95 -19.67 -2.61
C LEU A 559 28.97 -18.54 -2.35
N VAL A 560 28.02 -18.77 -1.43
CA VAL A 560 27.15 -17.72 -0.89
C VAL A 560 27.98 -16.76 -0.02
N ALA A 561 27.73 -15.46 -0.14
CA ALA A 561 28.36 -14.44 0.69
C ALA A 561 28.02 -14.67 2.18
N ARG A 562 29.05 -14.63 3.04
CA ARG A 562 28.90 -14.91 4.48
C ARG A 562 27.96 -13.92 5.19
N GLU A 563 27.95 -12.67 4.74
CA GLU A 563 27.07 -11.63 5.27
C GLU A 563 25.59 -11.97 5.08
N ALA A 564 25.24 -12.63 3.97
CA ALA A 564 23.87 -13.02 3.68
C ALA A 564 23.35 -14.14 4.59
N LEU A 565 24.24 -14.87 5.27
CA LEU A 565 23.93 -16.00 6.15
C LEU A 565 23.76 -15.59 7.61
N LYS A 566 23.96 -14.31 7.96
CA LYS A 566 23.70 -13.82 9.32
C LYS A 566 22.22 -13.87 9.70
N ASP A 567 21.33 -13.88 8.73
CA ASP A 567 19.88 -14.00 8.93
C ASP A 567 19.41 -15.42 8.58
N GLU A 568 18.79 -16.08 9.55
CA GLU A 568 18.34 -17.47 9.44
C GLU A 568 17.29 -17.68 8.34
N ILE A 569 16.43 -16.70 8.08
CA ILE A 569 15.37 -16.79 7.05
C ILE A 569 15.98 -16.70 5.64
N ARG A 570 17.05 -15.91 5.49
CA ARG A 570 17.80 -15.87 4.23
C ARG A 570 18.49 -17.21 3.97
N GLN A 571 19.08 -17.82 5.00
CA GLN A 571 19.65 -19.17 4.89
C GLN A 571 18.59 -20.19 4.45
N GLU A 572 17.43 -20.19 5.10
CA GLU A 572 16.29 -21.05 4.73
C GLU A 572 15.87 -20.86 3.27
N LEU A 573 15.77 -19.61 2.79
CA LEU A 573 15.48 -19.33 1.39
C LEU A 573 16.53 -19.95 0.46
N PHE A 574 17.82 -19.83 0.78
CA PHE A 574 18.90 -20.39 -0.04
C PHE A 574 18.84 -21.91 -0.10
N GLU A 575 18.52 -22.58 1.00
CA GLU A 575 18.28 -24.03 1.03
C GLU A 575 17.12 -24.42 0.09
N LEU A 576 15.99 -23.69 0.15
CA LEU A 576 14.85 -23.91 -0.74
C LEU A 576 15.17 -23.67 -2.22
N LEU A 577 16.05 -22.71 -2.52
CA LEU A 577 16.52 -22.44 -3.88
C LEU A 577 17.42 -23.56 -4.44
N GLY A 578 17.99 -24.41 -3.57
CA GLY A 578 18.86 -25.53 -3.95
C GLY A 578 20.34 -25.30 -3.65
N VAL A 579 20.68 -24.33 -2.78
CA VAL A 579 22.05 -24.21 -2.26
C VAL A 579 22.34 -25.39 -1.34
N THR A 580 23.49 -26.04 -1.54
CA THR A 580 23.87 -27.24 -0.79
C THR A 580 25.20 -27.05 -0.07
N GLN A 581 25.50 -27.91 0.90
CA GLN A 581 26.84 -27.92 1.50
C GLN A 581 27.83 -28.67 0.62
N CYS A 582 29.06 -28.17 0.60
CA CYS A 582 30.14 -28.74 -0.18
C CYS A 582 30.82 -29.90 0.58
N SER A 583 31.19 -30.97 -0.13
CA SER A 583 31.94 -32.07 0.50
C SER A 583 33.42 -31.70 0.66
N ALA A 584 34.01 -32.06 1.80
CA ALA A 584 35.43 -31.80 2.06
C ALA A 584 36.35 -32.46 1.01
N GLU A 585 35.95 -33.59 0.42
CA GLU A 585 36.68 -34.22 -0.67
C GLU A 585 36.71 -33.34 -1.94
N TYR A 586 35.57 -32.78 -2.33
CA TYR A 586 35.49 -31.91 -3.51
C TYR A 586 36.32 -30.64 -3.31
N VAL A 587 36.25 -30.01 -2.13
CA VAL A 587 37.09 -28.83 -1.81
C VAL A 587 38.58 -29.18 -1.88
N ARG A 588 39.00 -30.33 -1.33
CA ARG A 588 40.39 -30.79 -1.42
C ARG A 588 40.85 -30.97 -2.86
N GLN A 589 40.00 -31.52 -3.74
CA GLN A 589 40.31 -31.63 -5.17
C GLN A 589 40.45 -30.26 -5.85
N LEU A 590 39.63 -29.27 -5.49
CA LEU A 590 39.73 -27.90 -6.02
C LEU A 590 41.01 -27.20 -5.55
N ILE A 591 41.35 -27.29 -4.26
CA ILE A 591 42.62 -26.80 -3.73
C ILE A 591 43.77 -27.40 -4.54
N LEU A 592 43.77 -28.72 -4.72
CA LEU A 592 44.81 -29.42 -5.44
C LEU A 592 44.95 -28.98 -6.91
N ARG A 593 43.83 -28.65 -7.57
CA ARG A 593 43.86 -28.07 -8.93
C ARG A 593 44.58 -26.72 -8.98
N ARG A 594 44.49 -25.89 -7.93
CA ARG A 594 45.22 -24.61 -7.86
C ARG A 594 46.74 -24.82 -7.87
N TYR A 595 47.20 -25.92 -7.29
CA TYR A 595 48.62 -26.30 -7.26
C TYR A 595 49.11 -27.02 -8.52
N ASN A 596 48.27 -27.34 -9.52
CA ASN A 596 48.72 -27.99 -10.77
C ASN A 596 49.66 -27.13 -11.62
N LYS A 597 49.77 -25.83 -11.33
CA LYS A 597 50.73 -24.91 -11.95
C LYS A 597 51.57 -24.23 -10.86
N PRO A 598 52.90 -24.17 -11.00
CA PRO A 598 53.76 -23.54 -10.01
C PRO A 598 53.53 -22.02 -9.96
N GLY A 599 53.58 -21.45 -8.74
CA GLY A 599 53.49 -20.00 -8.52
C GLY A 599 52.10 -19.36 -8.63
N ASN A 600 51.03 -20.17 -8.71
CA ASN A 600 49.66 -19.70 -8.93
C ASN A 600 48.87 -19.45 -7.62
N VAL A 601 49.49 -19.67 -6.47
CA VAL A 601 48.89 -19.54 -5.15
C VAL A 601 49.70 -18.54 -4.34
N THR A 602 49.05 -17.51 -3.81
CA THR A 602 49.64 -16.50 -2.91
C THR A 602 49.84 -17.07 -1.51
N LEU A 603 50.64 -16.39 -0.67
CA LEU A 603 50.82 -16.80 0.73
C LEU A 603 49.48 -16.90 1.47
N GLN A 604 48.63 -15.87 1.36
CA GLN A 604 47.32 -15.82 2.01
C GLN A 604 46.43 -17.00 1.62
N ASN A 605 46.33 -17.30 0.32
CA ASN A 605 45.52 -18.42 -0.16
C ASN A 605 46.13 -19.75 0.26
N SER A 606 47.46 -19.86 0.23
CA SER A 606 48.15 -21.07 0.69
C SER A 606 47.90 -21.34 2.18
N VAL A 607 47.86 -20.29 3.02
CA VAL A 607 47.50 -20.41 4.43
C VAL A 607 46.06 -20.90 4.57
N ALA A 608 45.10 -20.29 3.87
CA ALA A 608 43.70 -20.71 3.87
C ALA A 608 43.51 -22.16 3.40
N HIS A 609 44.23 -22.57 2.35
CA HIS A 609 44.25 -23.94 1.87
C HIS A 609 44.73 -24.92 2.94
N LEU A 610 45.85 -24.62 3.62
CA LEU A 610 46.41 -25.48 4.66
C LEU A 610 45.52 -25.52 5.91
N GLN A 611 44.90 -24.40 6.29
CA GLN A 611 43.88 -24.38 7.35
C GLN A 611 42.75 -25.35 7.02
N PHE A 612 42.16 -25.26 5.82
CA PHE A 612 41.11 -26.16 5.40
C PHE A 612 41.58 -27.63 5.37
N LEU A 613 42.78 -27.90 4.86
CA LEU A 613 43.35 -29.24 4.78
C LEU A 613 43.60 -29.86 6.15
N PHE A 614 43.99 -29.06 7.15
CA PHE A 614 44.15 -29.51 8.54
C PHE A 614 42.82 -29.85 9.18
N TRP A 615 41.82 -28.95 9.08
CA TRP A 615 40.50 -29.20 9.67
C TRP A 615 39.77 -30.37 9.00
N SER A 616 39.95 -30.55 7.70
CA SER A 616 39.42 -31.69 6.94
C SER A 616 40.34 -32.92 6.91
N TRP A 617 41.41 -32.93 7.71
CA TRP A 617 42.43 -33.96 7.64
C TRP A 617 41.94 -35.32 8.15
N ASP A 618 42.34 -36.36 7.42
CA ASP A 618 42.18 -37.75 7.79
C ASP A 618 43.57 -38.40 7.81
N LYS A 619 43.90 -39.11 8.90
CA LYS A 619 45.20 -39.81 9.08
C LYS A 619 45.52 -40.76 7.91
N SER A 620 44.51 -41.24 7.19
CA SER A 620 44.69 -42.12 6.02
C SER A 620 45.15 -41.40 4.75
N ILE A 621 45.08 -40.06 4.70
CA ILE A 621 45.34 -39.27 3.49
C ILE A 621 46.60 -38.41 3.70
N PRO A 622 47.72 -38.73 3.01
CA PRO A 622 48.92 -37.89 3.05
C PRO A 622 48.70 -36.56 2.33
N LEU A 623 49.45 -35.52 2.73
CA LEU A 623 49.45 -34.24 2.04
C LEU A 623 50.10 -34.38 0.65
N ASP A 624 49.37 -34.03 -0.40
CA ASP A 624 49.83 -34.17 -1.79
C ASP A 624 51.13 -33.38 -2.04
N ASN A 625 52.09 -34.01 -2.74
CA ASN A 625 53.42 -33.47 -3.00
C ASN A 625 53.41 -32.18 -3.84
N ARG A 626 52.31 -31.90 -4.57
CA ARG A 626 52.13 -30.66 -5.33
C ARG A 626 51.94 -29.44 -4.45
N ILE A 627 51.43 -29.63 -3.22
CA ILE A 627 51.18 -28.54 -2.28
C ILE A 627 52.51 -28.12 -1.69
N TYR A 628 53.03 -26.97 -2.13
CA TYR A 628 54.21 -26.32 -1.56
C TYR A 628 53.84 -25.39 -0.42
N LEU A 629 54.83 -25.08 0.42
CA LEU A 629 54.74 -24.06 1.47
C LEU A 629 55.76 -22.96 1.17
N MET A 630 55.52 -21.76 1.67
CA MET A 630 56.40 -20.63 1.42
C MET A 630 57.36 -20.37 2.58
N ASP A 631 58.59 -20.00 2.25
CA ASP A 631 59.56 -19.50 3.22
C ASP A 631 59.29 -18.03 3.60
N GLN A 632 60.10 -17.47 4.50
CA GLN A 632 60.03 -16.06 4.94
C GLN A 632 60.16 -15.03 3.80
N ARG A 633 60.65 -15.42 2.62
CA ARG A 633 60.76 -14.57 1.42
C ARG A 633 59.63 -14.86 0.42
N GLU A 634 58.56 -15.50 0.87
CA GLU A 634 57.46 -15.97 0.05
C GLU A 634 57.88 -16.93 -1.09
N THR A 635 59.04 -17.58 -0.95
CA THR A 635 59.54 -18.52 -1.97
C THR A 635 58.85 -19.87 -1.84
N PRO A 636 58.21 -20.41 -2.90
CA PRO A 636 57.63 -21.75 -2.89
C PRO A 636 58.67 -22.86 -2.70
N VAL A 637 58.59 -23.60 -1.60
CA VAL A 637 59.45 -24.74 -1.28
C VAL A 637 58.66 -26.05 -1.35
N TYR A 638 59.12 -26.95 -2.21
CA TYR A 638 58.51 -28.25 -2.45
C TYR A 638 59.25 -29.35 -1.67
N ARG A 639 58.50 -30.23 -1.03
CA ARG A 639 59.04 -31.36 -0.24
C ARG A 639 59.66 -32.44 -1.13
N VAL A 640 59.14 -32.58 -2.34
CA VAL A 640 59.56 -33.57 -3.34
C VAL A 640 59.52 -32.90 -4.71
N PHE A 641 60.37 -33.38 -5.63
CA PHE A 641 60.33 -32.94 -7.02
C PHE A 641 58.98 -33.25 -7.67
N VAL A 642 58.40 -32.23 -8.32
CA VAL A 642 57.16 -32.35 -9.09
C VAL A 642 57.44 -31.88 -10.53
N PRO A 643 57.12 -32.69 -11.56
CA PRO A 643 57.51 -32.41 -12.94
C PRO A 643 56.58 -31.36 -13.59
N TYR A 644 56.82 -30.07 -13.30
CA TYR A 644 56.11 -28.96 -13.95
C TYR A 644 56.79 -28.43 -15.22
N GLY A 645 57.98 -28.92 -15.57
CA GLY A 645 58.75 -28.42 -16.71
C GLY A 645 59.40 -27.04 -16.51
N VAL A 646 59.40 -26.53 -15.28
CA VAL A 646 60.06 -25.27 -14.87
C VAL A 646 60.95 -25.51 -13.64
N LYS A 647 61.94 -24.64 -13.41
CA LYS A 647 62.79 -24.69 -12.21
C LYS A 647 61.91 -24.44 -10.98
N ILE A 648 61.90 -25.39 -10.06
CA ILE A 648 61.21 -25.29 -8.75
C ILE A 648 62.24 -25.50 -7.64
N THR A 649 61.99 -24.90 -6.48
CA THR A 649 62.83 -25.09 -5.28
C THR A 649 62.38 -26.35 -4.55
N VAL A 650 63.19 -27.40 -4.61
CA VAL A 650 62.95 -28.65 -3.86
C VAL A 650 63.96 -28.71 -2.72
N ASP A 651 63.51 -28.45 -1.52
CA ASP A 651 64.35 -28.43 -0.32
C ASP A 651 63.52 -28.68 0.95
N ASP A 652 64.19 -28.81 2.08
CA ASP A 652 63.56 -28.87 3.40
C ASP A 652 63.09 -27.50 3.86
N LEU A 653 61.91 -27.47 4.47
CA LEU A 653 61.39 -26.31 5.17
C LEU A 653 61.54 -26.49 6.68
N TYR A 654 61.93 -25.42 7.37
CA TYR A 654 62.27 -25.46 8.78
C TYR A 654 61.38 -24.54 9.63
N PHE A 655 61.04 -24.96 10.84
CA PHE A 655 60.51 -24.05 11.85
C PHE A 655 61.60 -23.05 12.27
N GLY A 656 61.24 -21.80 12.56
CA GLY A 656 62.16 -20.79 13.09
C GLY A 656 62.51 -21.04 14.55
N THR A 657 63.45 -21.95 14.82
CA THR A 657 63.89 -22.26 16.19
C THR A 657 64.92 -21.23 16.65
N SER A 658 64.75 -20.77 17.90
CA SER A 658 65.61 -19.77 18.53
C SER A 658 66.81 -20.40 19.24
N GLY A 659 67.77 -19.56 19.64
CA GLY A 659 69.00 -19.97 20.34
C GLY A 659 70.21 -20.10 19.41
N LYS A 660 71.41 -20.26 20.02
CA LYS A 660 72.71 -20.24 19.30
C LYS A 660 72.81 -21.27 18.16
N TYR A 661 72.04 -22.36 18.24
CA TYR A 661 72.02 -23.47 17.27
C TYR A 661 70.65 -23.65 16.61
N GLY A 662 69.73 -22.70 16.82
CA GLY A 662 68.44 -22.70 16.15
C GLY A 662 68.57 -22.39 14.67
N THR A 663 67.58 -22.79 13.88
CA THR A 663 67.56 -22.61 12.42
C THR A 663 67.65 -21.15 12.01
N VAL A 664 67.12 -20.22 12.81
CA VAL A 664 67.23 -18.77 12.57
C VAL A 664 68.68 -18.30 12.63
N GLN A 665 69.41 -18.67 13.69
CA GLN A 665 70.82 -18.29 13.85
C GLN A 665 71.71 -19.02 12.83
N LEU A 666 71.42 -20.29 12.51
CA LEU A 666 72.14 -21.02 11.47
C LEU A 666 71.97 -20.39 10.09
N ALA A 667 70.78 -19.85 9.78
CA ALA A 667 70.53 -19.17 8.52
C ALA A 667 71.36 -17.88 8.39
N LEU A 668 71.46 -17.09 9.48
CA LEU A 668 72.29 -15.88 9.52
C LEU A 668 73.78 -16.20 9.35
N ASP A 669 74.28 -17.20 10.06
CA ASP A 669 75.70 -17.58 10.00
C ASP A 669 76.13 -17.99 8.59
N LEU A 670 75.27 -18.70 7.85
CA LEU A 670 75.56 -19.13 6.47
C LEU A 670 75.52 -17.97 5.46
N GLN A 671 74.77 -16.89 5.73
CA GLN A 671 74.77 -15.69 4.87
C GLN A 671 76.08 -14.89 4.97
N HIS A 672 76.81 -14.99 6.09
CA HIS A 672 78.04 -14.23 6.33
C HIS A 672 79.32 -14.90 5.79
N THR A 673 79.25 -16.14 5.31
CA THR A 673 80.41 -16.90 4.81
C THR A 673 80.69 -16.75 3.31
N ASP A 674 79.80 -16.12 2.52
CA ASP A 674 79.93 -15.98 1.05
C ASP A 674 80.77 -14.76 0.62
N GLY A 675 82.09 -14.85 0.86
CA GLY A 675 83.11 -13.92 0.33
C GLY A 675 84.01 -14.50 -0.77
N GLY A 676 83.68 -15.66 -1.37
CA GLY A 676 84.55 -16.38 -2.30
C GLY A 676 83.86 -16.93 -3.55
N HIS A 677 84.53 -16.80 -4.70
CA HIS A 677 84.09 -17.02 -6.09
C HIS A 677 83.67 -18.46 -6.52
N ASP A 678 82.83 -19.18 -5.76
CA ASP A 678 82.14 -20.38 -6.26
C ASP A 678 80.70 -20.42 -5.74
N ALA A 679 79.88 -19.49 -6.25
CA ALA A 679 78.45 -19.43 -5.97
C ALA A 679 77.71 -20.58 -6.70
N ASN A 680 77.71 -21.76 -6.09
CA ASN A 680 76.74 -22.78 -6.44
C ASN A 680 75.45 -22.50 -5.62
N GLU A 681 74.44 -21.99 -6.32
CA GLU A 681 73.20 -21.31 -5.89
C GLU A 681 72.30 -21.91 -4.77
N ASN A 682 72.64 -22.99 -4.05
CA ASN A 682 71.55 -23.90 -3.62
C ASN A 682 71.53 -24.42 -2.17
N CYS A 683 71.98 -23.67 -1.17
CA CYS A 683 71.72 -24.06 0.24
C CYS A 683 71.36 -22.85 1.10
N ALA A 684 70.11 -22.42 0.96
CA ALA A 684 69.50 -21.49 1.91
C ALA A 684 68.72 -22.30 2.96
N ILE A 685 68.81 -21.93 4.23
CA ILE A 685 67.89 -22.48 5.24
C ILE A 685 66.53 -21.82 5.02
N HIS A 686 65.61 -22.56 4.40
CA HIS A 686 64.25 -22.10 4.18
C HIS A 686 63.44 -22.21 5.47
N ILE A 687 63.18 -21.07 6.11
CA ILE A 687 62.34 -21.00 7.32
C ILE A 687 60.89 -20.78 6.88
N ILE A 688 59.95 -21.59 7.36
CA ILE A 688 58.51 -21.44 7.08
C ILE A 688 58.03 -20.05 7.47
N HIS A 689 57.20 -19.44 6.62
CA HIS A 689 56.63 -18.12 6.88
C HIS A 689 55.77 -18.09 8.17
N GLU A 690 55.86 -17.02 8.96
CA GLU A 690 55.16 -16.90 10.26
C GLU A 690 53.64 -17.01 10.13
N ALA A 691 53.08 -16.48 9.03
CA ALA A 691 51.67 -16.60 8.69
C ALA A 691 51.13 -18.05 8.70
N TYR A 692 51.95 -19.07 8.41
CA TYR A 692 51.52 -20.46 8.57
C TYR A 692 51.49 -20.87 10.04
N ILE A 693 52.43 -20.41 10.86
CA ILE A 693 52.50 -20.77 12.29
C ILE A 693 51.32 -20.19 13.05
N ASP A 694 50.96 -18.95 12.76
CA ASP A 694 49.88 -18.23 13.43
C ASP A 694 48.49 -18.50 12.82
N ALA A 695 48.43 -19.31 11.76
CA ALA A 695 47.20 -19.60 11.03
C ALA A 695 46.12 -20.27 11.89
N VAL A 696 46.50 -21.11 12.84
CA VAL A 696 45.57 -21.91 13.64
C VAL A 696 45.91 -21.75 15.12
N PRO A 697 44.90 -21.60 16.01
CA PRO A 697 45.14 -21.51 17.45
C PRO A 697 45.95 -22.68 17.99
N ARG A 698 46.84 -22.42 18.96
CA ARG A 698 47.78 -23.42 19.50
C ARG A 698 47.08 -24.57 20.22
N GLU A 699 45.83 -24.38 20.63
CA GLU A 699 44.98 -25.33 21.32
C GLU A 699 44.23 -26.25 20.35
N ALA A 700 44.11 -25.86 19.08
CA ALA A 700 43.41 -26.64 18.06
C ALA A 700 44.06 -28.01 17.86
N ARG A 701 43.25 -29.07 17.85
CA ARG A 701 43.70 -30.44 17.60
C ARG A 701 42.81 -31.10 16.57
N VAL A 702 43.42 -31.74 15.58
CA VAL A 702 42.73 -32.62 14.63
C VAL A 702 43.40 -33.98 14.64
N SER A 703 42.61 -35.03 14.87
CA SER A 703 43.12 -36.40 15.01
C SER A 703 44.28 -36.52 16.00
N GLU A 704 44.16 -35.82 17.15
CA GLU A 704 45.15 -35.75 18.25
C GLU A 704 46.42 -34.93 17.96
N LEU A 705 46.60 -34.41 16.75
CA LEU A 705 47.74 -33.54 16.42
C LEU A 705 47.37 -32.06 16.57
N SER A 706 48.28 -31.29 17.18
CA SER A 706 48.28 -29.83 17.05
C SER A 706 48.60 -29.40 15.63
N TRP A 707 48.28 -28.15 15.31
CA TRP A 707 48.64 -27.54 14.04
C TRP A 707 50.16 -27.65 13.74
N VAL A 708 51.00 -27.38 14.74
CA VAL A 708 52.47 -27.46 14.59
C VAL A 708 52.92 -28.92 14.40
N GLU A 709 52.38 -29.87 15.17
CA GLU A 709 52.68 -31.29 14.98
C GLU A 709 52.17 -31.82 13.64
N TRP A 710 51.08 -31.27 13.11
CA TRP A 710 50.57 -31.60 11.79
C TRP A 710 51.48 -31.04 10.68
N LEU A 711 51.94 -29.80 10.80
CA LEU A 711 52.96 -29.24 9.89
C LEU A 711 54.26 -30.07 9.91
N GLU A 712 54.66 -30.55 11.09
CA GLU A 712 55.82 -31.45 11.22
C GLU A 712 55.59 -32.80 10.52
N LYS A 713 54.46 -33.46 10.80
CA LYS A 713 54.21 -34.84 10.34
C LYS A 713 53.67 -34.95 8.91
N ALA A 714 52.77 -34.05 8.51
CA ALA A 714 52.10 -34.08 7.21
C ALA A 714 52.81 -33.20 6.17
N ALA A 715 53.29 -32.01 6.58
CA ALA A 715 54.02 -31.10 5.70
C ALA A 715 55.55 -31.20 5.83
N PHE A 716 56.07 -32.16 6.61
CA PHE A 716 57.50 -32.44 6.78
C PHE A 716 58.34 -31.19 7.14
N VAL A 717 57.77 -30.23 7.87
CA VAL A 717 58.50 -29.05 8.36
C VAL A 717 59.39 -29.48 9.53
N ARG A 718 60.68 -29.19 9.49
CA ARG A 718 61.67 -29.74 10.43
C ARG A 718 62.06 -28.71 11.50
N HIS A 719 62.24 -29.14 12.74
CA HIS A 719 62.81 -28.30 13.80
C HIS A 719 64.33 -28.13 13.71
N VAL A 720 64.99 -29.07 13.03
CA VAL A 720 66.46 -29.23 13.00
C VAL A 720 66.89 -29.53 11.55
N PRO A 721 68.04 -29.03 11.06
CA PRO A 721 68.60 -29.36 9.76
C PRO A 721 68.62 -30.86 9.45
N ARG A 722 68.41 -31.26 8.19
CA ARG A 722 68.53 -32.66 7.77
C ARG A 722 69.98 -33.10 7.86
N LEU A 723 70.26 -34.16 8.63
CA LEU A 723 71.61 -34.69 8.75
C LEU A 723 72.05 -35.40 7.47
N VAL A 724 71.22 -36.32 6.98
CA VAL A 724 71.58 -37.26 5.91
C VAL A 724 70.65 -37.07 4.70
N ASN A 725 71.22 -37.08 3.50
CA ASN A 725 70.44 -37.19 2.27
C ASN A 725 69.94 -38.63 2.12
N ALA A 726 68.62 -38.82 2.18
CA ALA A 726 68.00 -40.15 2.17
C ALA A 726 68.31 -40.99 0.92
N LYS A 727 68.67 -40.38 -0.21
CA LYS A 727 69.00 -41.10 -1.45
C LYS A 727 70.44 -41.62 -1.47
N THR A 728 71.37 -40.83 -0.94
CA THR A 728 72.82 -41.13 -1.02
C THR A 728 73.35 -41.76 0.26
N GLY A 729 72.63 -41.62 1.38
CA GLY A 729 73.12 -41.97 2.70
C GLY A 729 74.30 -41.10 3.16
N LYS A 730 74.66 -40.04 2.44
CA LYS A 730 75.74 -39.10 2.80
C LYS A 730 75.21 -37.93 3.64
N LEU A 731 76.09 -37.11 4.22
CA LEU A 731 75.64 -35.84 4.80
C LEU A 731 74.85 -35.04 3.77
N SER A 732 73.75 -34.44 4.20
CA SER A 732 72.99 -33.51 3.37
C SER A 732 73.87 -32.33 2.99
N ASP A 733 73.54 -31.68 1.87
CA ASP A 733 74.33 -30.55 1.40
C ASP A 733 74.34 -29.41 2.43
N LEU A 734 73.19 -29.15 3.08
CA LEU A 734 73.09 -28.19 4.17
C LEU A 734 73.96 -28.58 5.37
N SER A 735 73.93 -29.85 5.80
CA SER A 735 74.76 -30.32 6.92
C SER A 735 76.25 -30.22 6.60
N ARG A 736 76.66 -30.55 5.37
CA ARG A 736 78.05 -30.41 4.92
C ARG A 736 78.48 -28.95 4.89
N GLN A 737 77.61 -28.04 4.49
CA GLN A 737 77.90 -26.61 4.51
C GLN A 737 78.00 -26.05 5.92
N ILE A 738 77.09 -26.40 6.82
CA ILE A 738 77.19 -26.02 8.24
C ILE A 738 78.51 -26.55 8.83
N ALA A 739 78.88 -27.80 8.51
CA ALA A 739 80.14 -28.40 8.95
C ALA A 739 81.37 -27.69 8.36
N LYS A 740 81.33 -27.26 7.10
CA LYS A 740 82.44 -26.54 6.45
C LYS A 740 82.58 -25.10 6.96
N ALA A 741 81.46 -24.41 7.19
CA ALA A 741 81.43 -23.04 7.69
C ALA A 741 81.89 -22.96 9.15
N ASN A 742 81.43 -23.89 9.99
CA ASN A 742 81.82 -23.95 11.39
C ASN A 742 81.72 -25.39 11.93
N PRO A 743 82.82 -26.18 11.85
CA PRO A 743 82.85 -27.58 12.28
C PRO A 743 82.44 -27.77 13.74
N ILE A 744 82.86 -26.86 14.63
CA ILE A 744 82.53 -26.91 16.06
C ILE A 744 81.03 -26.67 16.29
N LYS A 745 80.43 -25.70 15.57
CA LYS A 745 78.99 -25.43 15.62
C LYS A 745 78.16 -26.60 15.06
N PHE A 746 78.64 -27.27 14.01
CA PHE A 746 78.02 -28.49 13.49
C PHE A 746 78.03 -29.64 14.51
N LEU A 747 79.18 -29.90 15.16
CA LEU A 747 79.28 -30.91 16.22
C LEU A 747 78.36 -30.60 17.41
N ARG A 748 78.19 -29.32 17.73
CA ARG A 748 77.23 -28.88 18.76
C ARG A 748 75.80 -29.14 18.36
N LEU A 749 75.41 -28.77 17.14
CA LEU A 749 74.10 -29.08 16.58
C LEU A 749 73.85 -30.59 16.63
N PHE A 750 74.87 -31.39 16.33
CA PHE A 750 74.82 -32.84 16.39
C PHE A 750 74.55 -33.39 17.79
N ILE A 751 75.31 -32.93 18.79
CA ILE A 751 75.17 -33.35 20.18
C ILE A 751 73.85 -32.89 20.80
N SER A 752 73.41 -31.67 20.47
CA SER A 752 72.14 -31.13 20.96
C SER A 752 70.91 -31.86 20.39
N ASN A 753 71.06 -32.58 19.28
CA ASN A 753 69.96 -33.29 18.60
C ASN A 753 70.28 -34.77 18.35
N GLN A 754 70.95 -35.42 19.31
CA GLN A 754 71.37 -36.83 19.17
C GLN A 754 70.24 -37.80 18.84
N VAL A 755 69.05 -37.63 19.41
CA VAL A 755 67.93 -38.56 19.19
C VAL A 755 67.50 -38.63 17.71
N PRO A 756 67.10 -37.52 17.06
CA PRO A 756 66.73 -37.55 15.65
C PRO A 756 67.91 -37.90 14.74
N TYR A 757 69.11 -37.45 15.07
CA TYR A 757 70.29 -37.69 14.24
C TYR A 757 70.82 -39.11 14.32
N ASN A 758 70.80 -39.77 15.48
CA ASN A 758 71.17 -41.17 15.62
C ASN A 758 70.20 -42.08 14.87
N ARG A 759 68.91 -41.70 14.79
CA ARG A 759 67.91 -42.44 14.01
C ARG A 759 68.19 -42.35 12.50
N ASP A 760 68.60 -41.18 12.02
CA ASP A 760 68.83 -40.91 10.60
C ASP A 760 70.28 -41.24 10.16
N MET A 761 71.17 -41.59 11.10
CA MET A 761 72.61 -41.85 10.87
C MET A 761 72.84 -43.08 9.98
N THR A 762 73.79 -42.95 9.06
CA THR A 762 74.25 -44.05 8.20
C THR A 762 75.76 -44.26 8.38
N PRO A 763 76.29 -45.45 8.02
CA PRO A 763 77.74 -45.67 8.04
C PRO A 763 78.51 -44.66 7.18
N VAL A 764 77.96 -44.27 6.03
CA VAL A 764 78.61 -43.35 5.10
C VAL A 764 78.63 -41.91 5.66
N ALA A 765 77.52 -41.45 6.26
CA ALA A 765 77.49 -40.14 6.90
C ALA A 765 78.41 -40.09 8.13
N LEU A 766 78.50 -41.19 8.88
CA LEU A 766 79.41 -41.29 10.03
C LEU A 766 80.87 -41.15 9.61
N GLU A 767 81.27 -41.79 8.51
CA GLU A 767 82.62 -41.62 7.93
C GLU A 767 82.86 -40.19 7.44
N GLU A 768 81.88 -39.53 6.82
CA GLU A 768 82.00 -38.10 6.46
C GLU A 768 82.16 -37.21 7.70
N ILE A 769 81.47 -37.50 8.80
CA ILE A 769 81.61 -36.76 10.07
C ILE A 769 83.01 -37.00 10.68
N ARG A 770 83.50 -38.24 10.68
CA ARG A 770 84.85 -38.59 11.15
C ARG A 770 85.96 -37.89 10.35
N GLY A 771 85.73 -37.69 9.06
CA GLY A 771 86.64 -37.00 8.15
C GLY A 771 86.56 -35.47 8.19
N LEU A 772 85.76 -34.86 9.08
CA LEU A 772 85.69 -33.40 9.18
C LEU A 772 86.98 -32.82 9.74
N THR A 773 87.52 -31.78 9.11
CA THR A 773 88.64 -31.00 9.65
C THR A 773 88.11 -30.06 10.74
N VAL A 774 88.65 -30.20 11.95
CA VAL A 774 88.23 -29.47 13.14
C VAL A 774 89.44 -28.74 13.75
N PRO A 775 89.24 -27.54 14.33
CA PRO A 775 90.30 -26.84 15.03
C PRO A 775 90.66 -27.58 16.33
N CYS A 776 91.96 -27.62 16.62
CA CYS A 776 92.55 -28.19 17.82
C CYS A 776 93.06 -27.07 18.74
N THR A 777 93.21 -27.34 20.04
CA THR A 777 93.63 -26.35 21.04
C THR A 777 95.03 -25.75 20.79
N ASN A 778 95.81 -26.37 19.90
CA ASN A 778 97.11 -25.88 19.43
C ASN A 778 97.03 -24.91 18.23
N ASN A 779 95.83 -24.44 17.88
CA ASN A 779 95.55 -23.62 16.69
C ASN A 779 95.83 -24.31 15.34
N GLU A 780 96.06 -25.63 15.31
CA GLU A 780 96.10 -26.41 14.07
C GLU A 780 94.72 -27.01 13.74
N VAL A 781 94.55 -27.49 12.52
CA VAL A 781 93.35 -28.21 12.08
C VAL A 781 93.69 -29.68 11.81
N SER A 782 92.94 -30.60 12.42
CA SER A 782 93.12 -32.05 12.25
C SER A 782 91.80 -32.73 11.90
N LEU A 783 91.83 -33.97 11.39
CA LEU A 783 90.62 -34.76 11.17
C LEU A 783 89.97 -35.10 12.51
N LEU A 784 88.64 -35.04 12.59
CA LEU A 784 87.90 -35.36 13.81
C LEU A 784 88.26 -36.75 14.35
N SER A 785 88.48 -37.73 13.47
CA SER A 785 88.94 -39.08 13.80
C SER A 785 90.27 -39.13 14.54
N ASP A 786 91.12 -38.13 14.32
CA ASP A 786 92.48 -38.06 14.86
C ASP A 786 92.54 -37.12 16.08
N THR A 787 91.42 -36.45 16.40
CA THR A 787 91.30 -35.56 17.56
C THR A 787 90.67 -36.25 18.77
N TYR A 788 90.95 -35.70 19.94
CA TYR A 788 90.42 -36.19 21.21
C TYR A 788 89.40 -35.20 21.78
N TYR A 789 88.28 -35.72 22.29
CA TYR A 789 87.36 -34.92 23.06
C TYR A 789 88.02 -34.50 24.40
N PRO A 790 88.09 -33.20 24.74
CA PRO A 790 88.73 -32.70 25.94
C PRO A 790 87.90 -32.93 27.22
N SER A 791 87.57 -34.20 27.50
CA SER A 791 86.90 -34.58 28.74
C SER A 791 87.79 -34.26 29.95
N LYS A 792 87.17 -33.92 31.09
CA LYS A 792 87.92 -33.66 32.35
C LYS A 792 88.83 -34.82 32.72
N LYS A 793 88.38 -36.05 32.50
CA LYS A 793 89.15 -37.27 32.78
C LYS A 793 90.37 -37.39 31.87
N LEU A 794 90.23 -37.16 30.56
CA LEU A 794 91.37 -37.22 29.64
C LEU A 794 92.38 -36.10 29.93
N LYS A 795 91.90 -34.88 30.17
CA LYS A 795 92.76 -33.74 30.54
C LYS A 795 93.56 -34.01 31.81
N GLN A 796 92.92 -34.55 32.86
CA GLN A 796 93.61 -34.95 34.09
C GLN A 796 94.62 -36.08 33.87
N ILE A 797 94.32 -37.07 33.01
CA ILE A 797 95.27 -38.14 32.67
C ILE A 797 96.48 -37.57 31.93
N CYS A 798 96.29 -36.66 30.98
CA CYS A 798 97.38 -35.99 30.26
C CYS A 798 98.24 -35.12 31.17
N GLU A 799 97.63 -34.36 32.09
CA GLU A 799 98.34 -33.58 33.12
C GLU A 799 99.15 -34.47 34.06
N GLN A 800 98.55 -35.56 34.57
CA GLN A 800 99.22 -36.50 35.49
C GLN A 800 100.36 -37.28 34.81
N ALA A 801 100.27 -37.51 33.50
CA ALA A 801 101.30 -38.18 32.72
C ALA A 801 102.43 -37.24 32.25
N GLY A 802 102.38 -35.94 32.59
CA GLY A 802 103.37 -34.95 32.13
C GLY A 802 103.27 -34.61 30.64
N LEU A 803 102.15 -34.97 30.00
CA LEU A 803 101.90 -34.76 28.57
C LEU A 803 101.11 -33.46 28.30
N GLY A 804 100.81 -32.66 29.33
CA GLY A 804 99.96 -31.47 29.22
C GLY A 804 100.41 -30.43 28.17
N ASP A 805 101.73 -30.26 27.99
CA ASP A 805 102.31 -29.30 27.02
C ASP A 805 102.64 -29.93 25.66
N SER A 806 102.35 -31.22 25.45
CA SER A 806 102.68 -31.97 24.22
C SER A 806 101.51 -32.73 23.61
N PHE A 807 100.41 -32.88 24.35
CA PHE A 807 99.19 -33.53 23.89
C PHE A 807 98.19 -32.50 23.36
N ASP A 808 98.41 -32.11 22.12
CA ASP A 808 97.85 -30.89 21.52
C ASP A 808 96.65 -31.14 20.58
N TRP A 809 96.21 -32.39 20.47
CA TRP A 809 95.18 -32.84 19.52
C TRP A 809 93.77 -32.82 20.15
N PHE A 810 93.57 -32.04 21.21
CA PHE A 810 92.25 -31.82 21.78
C PHE A 810 91.44 -30.91 20.87
N LEU A 811 90.18 -31.26 20.64
CA LEU A 811 89.22 -30.42 19.93
C LEU A 811 89.15 -29.03 20.59
N ASP A 812 89.31 -27.94 19.82
CA ASP A 812 89.21 -26.57 20.33
C ASP A 812 87.75 -26.19 20.54
N ILE A 813 87.40 -26.07 21.81
CA ILE A 813 86.03 -26.21 22.28
C ILE A 813 85.88 -25.28 23.48
N ASN A 814 85.16 -24.16 23.28
CA ASN A 814 84.89 -23.17 24.33
C ASN A 814 84.32 -23.85 25.60
N ASN A 815 84.56 -23.26 26.77
CA ASN A 815 84.23 -23.81 28.11
C ASN A 815 82.75 -24.22 28.36
N ASP A 816 81.84 -23.99 27.41
CA ASP A 816 80.41 -24.31 27.47
C ASP A 816 80.08 -25.78 27.07
N TRP A 817 81.05 -26.68 26.88
CA TRP A 817 80.78 -28.08 26.50
C TRP A 817 80.43 -28.94 27.72
N PRO A 818 79.37 -29.77 27.69
CA PRO A 818 79.06 -30.65 28.81
C PRO A 818 80.18 -31.69 28.97
N THR A 819 81.07 -31.47 29.93
CA THR A 819 82.21 -32.36 30.18
C THR A 819 81.82 -33.69 30.81
N ASN A 820 80.54 -33.88 31.17
CA ASN A 820 80.08 -34.97 32.03
C ASN A 820 78.97 -35.86 31.42
N LYS A 821 78.62 -35.74 30.12
CA LYS A 821 77.47 -36.46 29.54
C LYS A 821 77.68 -37.08 28.15
N ILE A 822 78.92 -37.26 27.69
CA ILE A 822 79.18 -37.95 26.42
C ILE A 822 79.93 -39.25 26.74
N THR A 823 79.22 -40.38 26.66
CA THR A 823 79.79 -41.72 26.69
C THR A 823 79.53 -42.37 25.35
N GLY A 824 80.61 -42.74 24.65
CA GLY A 824 80.57 -43.42 23.35
C GLY A 824 80.86 -42.48 22.21
#